data_AF-A0A957CN43-F1
#
_entry.id   AF-A0A957CN43-F1
#
_cell.length_a   1.000
_cell.length_b   1.000
_cell.length_c   1.000
_cell.angle_alpha   90.00
_cell.angle_beta   90.00
_cell.angle_gamma   90.00
#
_symmetry.space_group_name_H-M   'P 1'
#
loop_
_entity.id
_entity.type
_entity.pdbx_description
1 polymer ?
#
loop_
_entity_poly.entity_id
_entity_poly.type
_entity_poly.pdbx_seq_one_letter_code
_entity_poly.pdbx_strand_id
1 'polypeptide(L)'
;YETPTNWGMTDDAGGFDYFPGERVSLSIGSVPLGTPIAGQKTSPLNVFENADIDDPRVINMARLLQSLDVDGEPQSGINITEDVTGCLDQAMLNLGLTEVDFADELQTEAVIQETIDQCAGVESVNLISVSAADAQANLDKALSSDMLRKNISRTPDLSSSKSKLNIMGMWFPALKANDDPAVFTDESGGEIPGVPYYDDEGNLIRVADEAKPVVVVYTDGVPETGYEDIFAAISRDDGNTFKHANLSRAADRSSFTLADGTDYYGQAKKPVFGINGNNILVAWSSKFCNGGKPAYAIDLEDDYIYDDPYYVDDIWGVGGPQRSIDYTDLGYPEVGEVPYSCVWTARGTIVTQGMINSGGFWADKAVGEIVWFKPERLTSGRRDANQIFVGTGQGAGFAISWQEDPEGLRPGSAEGPGPGWGGATTNHKTDIWYSYITMTDFRKIDANFVAGGDPEHDDPDFVGRPKALVPMALPIRLSDNDVVNTDNLMVELGGDGYPVTDENGNWIPIINPDTDGDGEGTHIYGYAVEGLCESFYEFTNEQGELKKVCVTADNRLLDGDTGASRPNLFLQTYTKPDGTKSAWAIMAYEETKGVGLGAPDHDPDGGPYGDDYLAESGKNVIYHSFDFQNPDLVSAGNILNFPEMDEEGNLLYLQDEEGNQMLDWQGLPQLAYENARRPRFILQSKSAVGASSTVLLVLYKEGQDGMGRPSDIMLRRVEAPGPGNPYRYENFICDEWVTAVNGETVCVAGVQNMSSVTPTETWINPDSDPDAVGDGIKVIRWEQTIDNLSDPSWLNPHDDARAHRGQIRGDFVVMGFTYTPNWAAARNGNDKYDFYVRRSFDGGQTWTTDPAGSGVTHCDIFSDPLTHEKEEVCTFYPAGAFEAGWNLSQLPNNDASVIEPRIVAVPGTIKNPATGLWTGIPEDKQDPNVFYVSYGTSTNPPQVHGDSEEEEVFAAPMDLFYSFSQDRGESYVEIAWDVNPDSEGNFAGETVYRWDYLAKGDPEQGEAQLRMTPDGSRFYATWLQEGEEGSDIWFRRITPSTFPANNLP
;
A
#
# COMPACT_ATOMS: atom_id res chain seq x y z
N TYR A 1 -0.74 14.64 -40.29
CA TYR A 1 -1.32 13.71 -39.32
C TYR A 1 -2.63 13.14 -39.87
N GLU A 2 -2.99 11.92 -39.48
CA GLU A 2 -4.25 11.27 -39.83
C GLU A 2 -4.76 10.42 -38.66
N THR A 3 -5.97 10.70 -38.20
CA THR A 3 -6.74 9.94 -37.21
C THR A 3 -7.96 9.34 -37.93
N PRO A 4 -8.70 8.40 -37.32
CA PRO A 4 -9.93 7.86 -37.91
C PRO A 4 -10.96 8.94 -38.31
N THR A 5 -10.95 10.10 -37.66
CA THR A 5 -11.95 11.17 -37.88
C THR A 5 -11.39 12.47 -38.45
N ASN A 6 -10.11 12.78 -38.24
CA ASN A 6 -9.46 14.02 -38.65
C ASN A 6 -8.16 13.76 -39.41
N TRP A 7 -7.82 14.63 -40.36
CA TRP A 7 -6.55 14.57 -41.09
C TRP A 7 -6.14 15.96 -41.55
N GLY A 8 -4.84 16.24 -41.56
CA GLY A 8 -4.33 17.55 -41.95
C GLY A 8 -2.85 17.76 -41.67
N MET A 9 -2.42 19.02 -41.82
CA MET A 9 -1.13 19.50 -41.32
C MET A 9 -1.32 20.03 -39.91
N THR A 10 -0.31 19.81 -39.05
CA THR A 10 -0.28 20.44 -37.73
C THR A 10 -0.23 21.97 -37.88
N ASP A 11 -0.77 22.71 -36.91
CA ASP A 11 -0.66 24.17 -36.91
C ASP A 11 0.75 24.66 -36.51
N ASP A 12 0.93 25.98 -36.46
CA ASP A 12 2.22 26.61 -36.12
C ASP A 12 2.71 26.29 -34.69
N ALA A 13 1.85 25.75 -33.83
CA ALA A 13 2.18 25.27 -32.49
C ALA A 13 2.34 23.74 -32.42
N GLY A 14 2.25 23.04 -33.56
CA GLY A 14 2.28 21.58 -33.62
C GLY A 14 0.96 20.89 -33.25
N GLY A 15 -0.13 21.65 -33.13
CA GLY A 15 -1.46 21.17 -32.75
C GLY A 15 -2.17 20.40 -33.86
N PHE A 16 -2.98 19.41 -33.48
CA PHE A 16 -3.81 18.61 -34.38
C PHE A 16 -5.11 18.15 -33.68
N ASP A 17 -6.17 17.95 -34.47
CA ASP A 17 -7.49 17.54 -33.97
C ASP A 17 -7.60 16.00 -33.91
N TYR A 18 -8.19 15.46 -32.83
CA TYR A 18 -8.38 14.02 -32.64
C TYR A 18 -9.57 13.73 -31.68
N PHE A 19 -10.15 12.52 -31.71
CA PHE A 19 -10.98 12.05 -30.60
C PHE A 19 -10.14 11.30 -29.56
N PRO A 20 -10.40 11.49 -28.25
CA PRO A 20 -9.74 10.73 -27.20
C PRO A 20 -9.92 9.21 -27.40
N GLY A 21 -8.82 8.47 -27.34
CA GLY A 21 -8.78 7.02 -27.59
C GLY A 21 -8.47 6.66 -29.04
N GLU A 22 -8.44 7.62 -29.96
CA GLU A 22 -7.97 7.37 -31.32
C GLU A 22 -6.45 7.31 -31.41
N ARG A 23 -5.97 6.48 -32.32
CA ARG A 23 -4.56 6.50 -32.73
C ARG A 23 -4.38 7.55 -33.82
N VAL A 24 -3.35 8.38 -33.68
CA VAL A 24 -2.96 9.36 -34.70
C VAL A 24 -1.75 8.85 -35.47
N SER A 25 -1.87 8.74 -36.78
CA SER A 25 -0.75 8.50 -37.69
C SER A 25 -0.01 9.81 -37.91
N LEU A 26 1.24 9.87 -37.46
CA LEU A 26 2.13 11.02 -37.61
C LEU A 26 3.10 10.78 -38.76
N SER A 27 3.35 11.81 -39.56
CA SER A 27 4.29 11.78 -40.68
C SER A 27 4.89 13.17 -40.94
N ILE A 28 6.10 13.20 -41.51
CA ILE A 28 6.76 14.40 -42.05
C ILE A 28 6.78 14.25 -43.57
N GLY A 29 5.99 15.04 -44.29
CA GLY A 29 5.80 14.82 -45.73
C GLY A 29 5.30 13.40 -46.00
N SER A 30 6.05 12.63 -46.79
CA SER A 30 5.73 11.22 -47.07
C SER A 30 6.31 10.21 -46.08
N VAL A 31 7.12 10.65 -45.10
CA VAL A 31 7.83 9.78 -44.15
C VAL A 31 6.98 9.52 -42.90
N PRO A 32 6.59 8.26 -42.61
CA PRO A 32 5.85 7.93 -41.40
C PRO A 32 6.74 8.01 -40.16
N LEU A 33 6.21 8.53 -39.05
CA LEU A 33 6.85 8.58 -37.74
C LEU A 33 6.30 7.52 -36.77
N GLY A 34 5.02 7.19 -36.89
CA GLY A 34 4.35 6.16 -36.09
C GLY A 34 2.90 6.50 -35.75
N THR A 35 2.25 5.65 -34.96
CA THR A 35 0.81 5.72 -34.67
C THR A 35 0.49 5.74 -33.17
N PRO A 36 0.91 6.76 -32.41
CA PRO A 36 0.60 6.89 -30.98
C PRO A 36 -0.90 7.03 -30.71
N ILE A 37 -1.32 6.74 -29.48
CA ILE A 37 -2.62 7.21 -28.96
C ILE A 37 -2.55 8.74 -28.90
N ALA A 38 -3.51 9.39 -29.55
CA ALA A 38 -3.58 10.83 -29.59
C ALA A 38 -3.90 11.42 -28.20
N GLY A 39 -3.15 12.44 -27.79
CA GLY A 39 -3.27 13.08 -26.47
C GLY A 39 -2.95 14.57 -26.54
N GLN A 40 -3.26 15.32 -25.46
CA GLN A 40 -3.06 16.78 -25.39
C GLN A 40 -1.61 17.19 -25.64
N LYS A 41 -0.67 16.32 -25.26
CA LYS A 41 0.75 16.43 -25.59
C LYS A 41 1.20 15.09 -26.15
N THR A 42 1.60 15.07 -27.41
CA THR A 42 2.14 13.88 -28.07
C THR A 42 3.63 14.10 -28.30
N SER A 43 4.44 13.26 -27.67
CA SER A 43 5.89 13.31 -27.71
C SER A 43 6.45 12.03 -28.33
N PRO A 44 7.76 11.98 -28.62
CA PRO A 44 8.40 10.74 -29.04
C PRO A 44 8.17 9.52 -28.13
N LEU A 45 7.96 9.73 -26.83
CA LEU A 45 7.62 8.67 -25.87
C LEU A 45 6.25 8.05 -26.12
N ASN A 46 5.32 8.80 -26.72
CA ASN A 46 3.97 8.30 -26.98
C ASN A 46 3.93 7.41 -28.23
N VAL A 47 4.89 7.59 -29.15
CA VAL A 47 4.98 6.85 -30.42
C VAL A 47 5.53 5.44 -30.20
N PHE A 48 6.50 5.31 -29.29
CA PHE A 48 7.06 4.03 -28.89
C PHE A 48 6.46 3.65 -27.53
N GLU A 49 5.37 2.88 -27.56
CA GLU A 49 4.72 2.36 -26.35
C GLU A 49 5.78 1.63 -25.48
N ASN A 50 5.70 1.84 -24.16
CA ASN A 50 6.65 1.32 -23.14
C ASN A 50 8.10 1.84 -23.19
N ALA A 51 8.44 2.76 -24.10
CA ALA A 51 9.76 3.38 -24.14
C ALA A 51 9.93 4.50 -23.09
N ASP A 52 11.16 4.67 -22.58
CA ASP A 52 11.55 5.82 -21.76
C ASP A 52 12.44 6.80 -22.54
N ILE A 53 12.90 7.87 -21.89
CA ILE A 53 13.72 8.89 -22.54
C ILE A 53 15.13 8.41 -22.93
N ASP A 54 15.56 7.27 -22.40
CA ASP A 54 16.85 6.66 -22.68
C ASP A 54 16.76 5.65 -23.85
N ASP A 55 15.54 5.35 -24.36
CA ASP A 55 15.35 4.44 -25.48
C ASP A 55 15.97 5.01 -26.78
N PRO A 56 16.84 4.25 -27.47
CA PRO A 56 17.47 4.69 -28.71
C PRO A 56 16.47 5.15 -29.78
N ARG A 57 15.29 4.54 -29.86
CA ARG A 57 14.23 4.90 -30.82
C ARG A 57 13.65 6.28 -30.52
N VAL A 58 13.39 6.56 -29.24
CA VAL A 58 12.90 7.86 -28.77
C VAL A 58 13.93 8.95 -29.04
N ILE A 59 15.21 8.68 -28.72
CA ILE A 59 16.32 9.61 -28.96
C ILE A 59 16.48 9.88 -30.45
N ASN A 60 16.49 8.85 -31.30
CA ASN A 60 16.68 8.99 -32.74
C ASN A 60 15.53 9.74 -33.41
N MET A 61 14.28 9.52 -32.97
CA MET A 61 13.15 10.29 -33.49
C MET A 61 13.17 11.75 -33.03
N ALA A 62 13.52 12.00 -31.76
CA ALA A 62 13.73 13.36 -31.26
C ALA A 62 14.85 14.07 -32.03
N ARG A 63 15.93 13.35 -32.35
CA ARG A 63 17.07 13.85 -33.12
C ARG A 63 16.68 14.21 -34.54
N LEU A 64 15.88 13.38 -35.21
CA LEU A 64 15.34 13.67 -36.54
C LEU A 64 14.48 14.93 -36.51
N LEU A 65 13.48 14.99 -35.61
CA LEU A 65 12.55 16.13 -35.52
C LEU A 65 13.28 17.46 -35.27
N GLN A 66 14.22 17.48 -34.32
CA GLN A 66 14.96 18.68 -33.97
C GLN A 66 15.96 19.11 -35.05
N SER A 67 16.51 18.16 -35.81
CA SER A 67 17.46 18.47 -36.90
C SER A 67 16.77 19.00 -38.17
N LEU A 68 15.46 18.79 -38.28
CA LEU A 68 14.62 19.26 -39.39
C LEU A 68 13.97 20.62 -39.12
N ASP A 69 14.34 21.27 -38.03
CA ASP A 69 13.84 22.61 -37.71
C ASP A 69 14.36 23.66 -38.71
N VAL A 70 13.46 24.48 -39.25
CA VAL A 70 13.72 25.32 -40.42
C VAL A 70 14.77 26.41 -40.16
N ASP A 71 14.89 26.91 -38.94
CA ASP A 71 15.89 27.92 -38.56
C ASP A 71 17.12 27.33 -37.86
N GLY A 72 17.05 26.06 -37.48
CA GLY A 72 18.10 25.33 -36.76
C GLY A 72 18.16 25.66 -35.27
N GLU A 73 17.12 26.28 -34.70
CA GLU A 73 17.02 26.64 -33.29
C GLU A 73 15.85 25.91 -32.58
N PRO A 74 15.91 24.57 -32.40
CA PRO A 74 14.79 23.75 -31.93
C PRO A 74 14.30 24.07 -30.51
N GLN A 75 15.02 24.92 -29.77
CA GLN A 75 14.65 25.38 -28.43
C GLN A 75 13.52 26.42 -28.43
N SER A 76 13.23 27.08 -29.56
CA SER A 76 12.16 28.09 -29.71
C SER A 76 10.84 27.49 -30.20
N GLY A 77 10.77 26.17 -30.35
CA GLY A 77 9.70 25.44 -31.05
C GLY A 77 10.21 24.89 -32.39
N ILE A 78 9.74 23.70 -32.78
CA ILE A 78 10.18 23.04 -34.01
C ILE A 78 9.20 23.39 -35.14
N ASN A 79 9.70 23.98 -36.21
CA ASN A 79 8.90 24.30 -37.40
C ASN A 79 9.48 23.61 -38.64
N ILE A 80 8.70 22.69 -39.23
CA ILE A 80 9.10 21.93 -40.42
C ILE A 80 8.25 22.39 -41.60
N THR A 81 8.86 23.12 -42.54
CA THR A 81 8.16 23.72 -43.69
C THR A 81 8.05 22.74 -44.87
N GLU A 82 7.18 23.05 -45.84
CA GLU A 82 7.00 22.25 -47.06
C GLU A 82 8.33 22.04 -47.82
N ASP A 83 9.18 23.06 -47.86
CA ASP A 83 10.51 22.97 -48.46
C ASP A 83 11.41 21.93 -47.76
N VAL A 84 11.38 21.88 -46.42
CA VAL A 84 12.11 20.89 -45.63
C VAL A 84 11.56 19.48 -45.87
N THR A 85 10.23 19.32 -45.92
CA THR A 85 9.61 18.03 -46.23
C THR A 85 10.01 17.53 -47.63
N GLY A 86 10.13 18.43 -48.61
CA GLY A 86 10.60 18.09 -49.96
C GLY A 86 12.06 17.63 -49.99
N CYS A 87 12.93 18.23 -49.18
CA CYS A 87 14.31 17.77 -49.01
C CYS A 87 14.37 16.39 -48.36
N LEU A 88 13.57 16.15 -47.32
CA LEU A 88 13.50 14.87 -46.62
C LEU A 88 13.02 13.76 -47.57
N ASP A 89 11.96 13.99 -48.34
CA ASP A 89 11.46 13.02 -49.33
C ASP A 89 12.54 12.68 -50.37
N GLN A 90 13.31 13.68 -50.83
CA GLN A 90 14.41 13.46 -51.77
C GLN A 90 15.58 12.70 -51.14
N ALA A 91 15.87 12.94 -49.86
CA ALA A 91 16.88 12.21 -49.09
C ALA A 91 16.49 10.73 -48.92
N MET A 92 15.24 10.46 -48.55
CA MET A 92 14.70 9.10 -48.45
C MET A 92 14.78 8.35 -49.78
N LEU A 93 14.46 9.03 -50.89
CA LEU A 93 14.61 8.47 -52.25
C LEU A 93 16.07 8.17 -52.62
N ASN A 94 17.01 9.04 -52.28
CA ASN A 94 18.45 8.85 -52.56
C ASN A 94 19.03 7.67 -51.76
N LEU A 95 18.58 7.51 -50.52
CA LEU A 95 18.99 6.42 -49.63
C LEU A 95 18.23 5.12 -49.91
N GLY A 96 17.16 5.16 -50.71
CA GLY A 96 16.34 4.01 -51.06
C GLY A 96 15.47 3.50 -49.91
N LEU A 97 15.06 4.40 -49.01
CA LEU A 97 14.26 4.13 -47.82
C LEU A 97 12.79 4.50 -48.05
N THR A 98 11.88 3.74 -47.44
CA THR A 98 10.43 4.04 -47.43
C THR A 98 9.92 4.45 -46.05
N GLU A 99 10.70 4.16 -45.00
CA GLU A 99 10.46 4.51 -43.60
C GLU A 99 11.83 4.66 -42.91
N VAL A 100 11.84 5.33 -41.76
CA VAL A 100 13.05 5.47 -40.93
C VAL A 100 12.99 4.42 -39.81
N ASP A 101 13.99 3.55 -39.75
CA ASP A 101 14.19 2.63 -38.64
C ASP A 101 14.89 3.37 -37.50
N PHE A 102 14.10 3.84 -36.53
CA PHE A 102 14.62 4.56 -35.37
C PHE A 102 15.45 3.69 -34.42
N ALA A 103 15.49 2.36 -34.58
CA ALA A 103 16.44 1.51 -33.86
C ALA A 103 17.85 1.56 -34.47
N ASP A 104 18.00 2.00 -35.72
CA ASP A 104 19.27 2.15 -36.42
C ASP A 104 19.77 3.62 -36.39
N GLU A 105 20.70 3.88 -35.46
CA GLU A 105 21.31 5.19 -35.28
C GLU A 105 22.07 5.68 -36.53
N LEU A 106 22.71 4.76 -37.27
CA LEU A 106 23.48 5.09 -38.47
C LEU A 106 22.56 5.45 -39.64
N GLN A 107 21.44 4.75 -39.76
CA GLN A 107 20.43 5.08 -40.76
C GLN A 107 19.80 6.45 -40.46
N THR A 108 19.45 6.71 -39.19
CA THR A 108 18.89 8.01 -38.78
C THR A 108 19.86 9.16 -39.07
N GLU A 109 21.15 8.98 -38.77
CA GLU A 109 22.20 9.97 -39.09
C GLU A 109 22.32 10.21 -40.60
N ALA A 110 22.29 9.14 -41.40
CA ALA A 110 22.37 9.24 -42.85
C ALA A 110 21.17 10.01 -43.43
N VAL A 111 19.96 9.78 -42.92
CA VAL A 111 18.75 10.52 -43.32
C VAL A 111 18.88 12.00 -42.97
N ILE A 112 19.33 12.33 -41.75
CA ILE A 112 19.53 13.73 -41.32
C ILE A 112 20.55 14.42 -42.24
N GLN A 113 21.72 13.82 -42.44
CA GLN A 113 22.79 14.44 -43.20
C GLN A 113 22.44 14.61 -44.68
N GLU A 114 21.81 13.61 -45.30
CA GLU A 114 21.36 13.71 -46.69
C GLU A 114 20.25 14.76 -46.82
N THR A 115 19.34 14.89 -45.85
CA THR A 115 18.30 15.92 -45.86
C THR A 115 18.90 17.34 -45.77
N ILE A 116 19.90 17.53 -44.92
CA ILE A 116 20.67 18.79 -44.84
C ILE A 116 21.33 19.10 -46.19
N ASP A 117 21.95 18.11 -46.83
CA ASP A 117 22.61 18.27 -48.13
C ASP A 117 21.61 18.60 -49.25
N GLN A 118 20.40 18.01 -49.24
CA GLN A 118 19.35 18.32 -50.21
C GLN A 118 18.76 19.73 -50.01
N CYS A 119 18.70 20.20 -48.78
CA CYS A 119 18.24 21.55 -48.44
C CYS A 119 19.31 22.63 -48.61
N ALA A 120 20.55 22.25 -48.96
CA ALA A 120 21.64 23.19 -49.17
C ALA A 120 21.35 24.16 -50.34
N GLY A 121 20.99 25.40 -50.01
CA GLY A 121 20.72 26.47 -50.98
C GLY A 121 19.24 26.79 -51.19
N VAL A 122 18.34 26.20 -50.40
CA VAL A 122 16.94 26.63 -50.30
C VAL A 122 16.86 27.95 -49.52
N GLU A 123 16.09 28.92 -50.02
CA GLU A 123 15.98 30.25 -49.41
C GLU A 123 15.12 30.19 -48.14
N SER A 124 15.63 30.68 -47.01
CA SER A 124 14.96 30.67 -45.68
C SER A 124 14.92 29.31 -44.96
N VAL A 125 15.76 28.35 -45.34
CA VAL A 125 15.95 27.08 -44.63
C VAL A 125 17.40 26.95 -44.16
N ASN A 126 17.61 26.66 -42.88
CA ASN A 126 18.90 26.46 -42.23
C ASN A 126 18.84 25.26 -41.27
N LEU A 127 18.96 24.06 -41.82
CA LEU A 127 18.96 22.82 -41.02
C LEU A 127 20.32 22.61 -40.32
N ILE A 128 20.29 22.21 -39.05
CA ILE A 128 21.47 21.88 -38.25
C ILE A 128 21.31 20.47 -37.70
N SER A 129 22.31 19.61 -37.87
CA SER A 129 22.31 18.29 -37.23
C SER A 129 22.45 18.45 -35.72
N VAL A 130 21.43 17.99 -34.99
CA VAL A 130 21.41 17.98 -33.52
C VAL A 130 22.02 16.67 -33.04
N SER A 131 22.91 16.73 -32.05
CA SER A 131 23.51 15.52 -31.49
C SER A 131 22.48 14.70 -30.71
N ALA A 132 22.68 13.39 -30.56
CA ALA A 132 21.77 12.54 -29.79
C ALA A 132 21.63 13.01 -28.34
N ALA A 133 22.73 13.47 -27.73
CA ALA A 133 22.74 14.01 -26.37
C ALA A 133 21.96 15.33 -26.26
N ASP A 134 22.12 16.24 -27.21
CA ASP A 134 21.38 17.51 -27.21
C ASP A 134 19.89 17.29 -27.50
N ALA A 135 19.58 16.37 -28.41
CA ALA A 135 18.21 16.01 -28.73
C ALA A 135 17.48 15.42 -27.52
N GLN A 136 18.15 14.52 -26.80
CA GLN A 136 17.66 13.95 -25.56
C GLN A 136 17.48 15.03 -24.48
N ALA A 137 18.45 15.93 -24.31
CA ALA A 137 18.38 17.01 -23.32
C ALA A 137 17.24 18.01 -23.61
N ASN A 138 17.04 18.38 -24.88
CA ASN A 138 15.93 19.25 -25.29
C ASN A 138 14.57 18.57 -25.09
N LEU A 139 14.46 17.27 -25.41
CA LEU A 139 13.26 16.49 -25.15
C LEU A 139 12.98 16.39 -23.64
N ASP A 140 14.00 16.12 -22.83
CA ASP A 140 13.89 16.06 -21.37
C ASP A 140 13.41 17.40 -20.82
N LYS A 141 13.98 18.52 -21.29
CA LYS A 141 13.54 19.87 -20.94
C LYS A 141 12.05 20.07 -21.25
N ALA A 142 11.60 19.73 -22.46
CA ALA A 142 10.21 19.88 -22.89
C ALA A 142 9.22 18.95 -22.14
N LEU A 143 9.68 17.80 -21.64
CA LEU A 143 8.88 16.90 -20.82
C LEU A 143 8.86 17.35 -19.35
N SER A 144 10.00 17.84 -18.85
CA SER A 144 10.21 18.25 -17.47
C SER A 144 9.48 19.54 -17.04
N SER A 145 8.84 20.27 -17.97
CA SER A 145 8.06 21.49 -17.68
C SER A 145 6.86 21.24 -16.77
N ASP A 146 6.19 20.09 -16.93
CA ASP A 146 4.93 19.79 -16.21
C ASP A 146 4.93 18.40 -15.55
N MET A 147 5.67 17.45 -16.14
CA MET A 147 5.44 16.03 -15.87
C MET A 147 6.70 15.20 -16.14
N LEU A 148 7.28 14.63 -15.09
CA LEU A 148 8.34 13.63 -15.21
C LEU A 148 7.74 12.24 -15.05
N ARG A 149 7.88 11.35 -16.05
CA ARG A 149 7.47 9.94 -15.98
C ARG A 149 8.67 9.04 -16.27
N LYS A 150 8.89 8.00 -15.45
CA LYS A 150 9.99 7.05 -15.61
C LYS A 150 9.57 5.61 -15.29
N ASN A 151 10.09 4.67 -16.06
CA ASN A 151 10.10 3.25 -15.71
C ASN A 151 11.24 3.00 -14.72
N ILE A 152 10.92 2.57 -13.50
CA ILE A 152 11.89 2.30 -12.45
C ILE A 152 12.43 0.88 -12.58
N SER A 153 11.58 -0.14 -12.71
CA SER A 153 12.03 -1.55 -12.73
C SER A 153 12.90 -1.85 -13.94
N ARG A 154 12.55 -1.33 -15.13
CA ARG A 154 13.29 -1.51 -16.39
C ARG A 154 13.45 -2.98 -16.78
N THR A 155 12.47 -3.80 -16.42
CA THR A 155 12.49 -5.27 -16.59
C THR A 155 11.16 -5.74 -17.20
N PRO A 156 10.77 -5.23 -18.38
CA PRO A 156 9.45 -5.48 -18.94
C PRO A 156 9.16 -6.97 -19.09
N ASP A 157 10.14 -7.77 -19.56
CA ASP A 157 10.01 -9.22 -19.73
C ASP A 157 9.82 -10.02 -18.42
N LEU A 158 9.91 -9.37 -17.24
CA LEU A 158 9.85 -10.00 -15.92
C LEU A 158 8.67 -9.48 -15.09
N SER A 159 8.39 -10.17 -13.98
CA SER A 159 7.29 -9.80 -13.09
C SER A 159 7.73 -8.79 -12.02
N SER A 160 7.16 -7.60 -12.03
CA SER A 160 7.29 -6.56 -11.02
C SER A 160 5.98 -6.37 -10.25
N SER A 161 6.04 -6.13 -8.95
CA SER A 161 4.83 -5.90 -8.15
C SER A 161 5.06 -5.20 -6.81
N LYS A 162 3.97 -4.74 -6.17
CA LYS A 162 3.92 -4.29 -4.76
C LYS A 162 4.89 -3.14 -4.45
N SER A 163 4.86 -2.08 -5.26
CA SER A 163 5.68 -0.89 -4.98
C SER A 163 5.24 -0.14 -3.71
N LYS A 164 6.21 0.46 -3.03
CA LYS A 164 6.05 1.40 -1.92
C LYS A 164 6.89 2.63 -2.19
N LEU A 165 6.33 3.81 -1.90
CA LEU A 165 6.98 5.11 -2.10
C LEU A 165 7.05 5.90 -0.77
N ASN A 166 8.20 6.51 -0.50
CA ASN A 166 8.34 7.47 0.60
C ASN A 166 9.45 8.50 0.33
N ILE A 167 9.30 9.71 0.87
CA ILE A 167 10.24 10.82 0.65
C ILE A 167 10.93 11.15 1.97
N MET A 168 12.25 11.28 1.95
CA MET A 168 12.99 11.69 3.14
C MET A 168 12.74 13.15 3.50
N GLY A 169 12.51 13.41 4.79
CA GLY A 169 12.36 14.77 5.33
C GLY A 169 13.68 15.51 5.55
N MET A 170 14.72 15.22 4.75
CA MET A 170 16.03 15.87 4.86
C MET A 170 16.65 16.11 3.49
N TRP A 171 17.42 17.18 3.40
CA TRP A 171 18.11 17.63 2.20
C TRP A 171 19.52 17.03 2.13
N PHE A 172 19.89 16.57 0.93
CA PHE A 172 21.22 16.08 0.60
C PHE A 172 21.70 16.74 -0.69
N PRO A 173 23.02 16.81 -0.94
CA PRO A 173 23.55 17.24 -2.22
C PRO A 173 22.87 16.50 -3.38
N ALA A 174 22.49 17.22 -4.42
CA ALA A 174 21.83 16.64 -5.57
C ALA A 174 22.82 15.79 -6.37
N LEU A 175 22.60 14.47 -6.40
CA LEU A 175 23.48 13.51 -7.06
C LEU A 175 22.67 12.64 -8.02
N LYS A 176 23.25 12.37 -9.18
CA LYS A 176 22.73 11.40 -10.15
C LYS A 176 22.90 9.97 -9.60
N ALA A 177 22.30 9.00 -10.30
CA ALA A 177 22.39 7.58 -9.96
C ALA A 177 23.83 7.04 -9.91
N ASN A 178 24.72 7.62 -10.72
CA ASN A 178 26.15 7.27 -10.80
C ASN A 178 27.04 7.98 -9.75
N ASP A 179 26.43 8.66 -8.77
CA ASP A 179 27.11 9.46 -7.72
C ASP A 179 27.77 10.76 -8.20
N ASP A 180 27.65 11.14 -9.47
CA ASP A 180 28.09 12.46 -9.93
C ASP A 180 27.10 13.56 -9.50
N PRO A 181 27.56 14.82 -9.32
CA PRO A 181 26.68 15.95 -9.11
C PRO A 181 25.61 16.09 -10.20
N ALA A 182 24.38 16.41 -9.80
CA ALA A 182 23.37 16.83 -10.75
C ALA A 182 23.82 18.10 -11.47
N VAL A 183 23.69 18.13 -12.79
CA VAL A 183 24.02 19.28 -13.64
C VAL A 183 22.94 19.41 -14.72
N PHE A 184 22.65 20.63 -15.13
CA PHE A 184 21.81 20.92 -16.29
C PHE A 184 22.51 21.90 -17.23
N THR A 185 22.13 21.84 -18.50
CA THR A 185 22.66 22.72 -19.54
C THR A 185 21.80 23.96 -19.66
N ASP A 186 22.40 25.15 -19.49
CA ASP A 186 21.71 26.43 -19.69
C ASP A 186 21.54 26.77 -21.18
N GLU A 187 20.80 27.85 -21.48
CA GLU A 187 20.57 28.34 -22.84
C GLU A 187 21.86 28.75 -23.58
N SER A 188 22.97 28.92 -22.86
CA SER A 188 24.29 29.23 -23.44
C SER A 188 25.14 27.98 -23.68
N GLY A 189 24.61 26.78 -23.41
CA GLY A 189 25.34 25.51 -23.52
C GLY A 189 26.31 25.25 -22.36
N GLY A 190 26.20 25.99 -21.25
CA GLY A 190 27.02 25.82 -20.05
C GLY A 190 26.39 24.83 -19.05
N GLU A 191 27.19 23.91 -18.51
CA GLU A 191 26.74 23.03 -17.42
C GLU A 191 26.71 23.80 -16.08
N ILE A 192 25.53 23.90 -15.49
CA ILE A 192 25.30 24.50 -14.18
C ILE A 192 24.97 23.37 -13.17
N PRO A 193 25.64 23.33 -12.00
CA PRO A 193 25.30 22.38 -10.94
C PRO A 193 23.90 22.60 -10.37
N GLY A 194 23.17 21.50 -10.20
CA GLY A 194 21.85 21.44 -9.57
C GLY A 194 20.75 20.89 -10.47
N VAL A 195 19.58 20.73 -9.87
CA VAL A 195 18.34 20.28 -10.53
C VAL A 195 17.52 21.50 -10.95
N PRO A 196 17.24 21.69 -12.25
CA PRO A 196 16.40 22.79 -12.73
C PRO A 196 14.92 22.47 -12.51
N TYR A 197 14.14 23.51 -12.26
CA TYR A 197 12.67 23.45 -12.16
C TYR A 197 12.08 24.50 -13.08
N TYR A 198 11.10 24.08 -13.88
CA TYR A 198 10.43 24.90 -14.88
C TYR A 198 8.96 25.11 -14.49
N ASP A 199 8.34 26.16 -15.03
CA ASP A 199 6.89 26.35 -14.98
C ASP A 199 6.20 25.67 -16.18
N ASP A 200 4.87 25.71 -16.21
CA ASP A 200 4.06 25.11 -17.28
C ASP A 200 4.31 25.74 -18.66
N GLU A 201 4.90 26.94 -18.72
CA GLU A 201 5.30 27.62 -19.95
C GLU A 201 6.74 27.27 -20.37
N GLY A 202 7.44 26.41 -19.61
CA GLY A 202 8.81 25.97 -19.86
C GLY A 202 9.89 26.95 -19.39
N ASN A 203 9.53 27.98 -18.64
CA ASN A 203 10.48 28.97 -18.11
C ASN A 203 11.18 28.44 -16.84
N LEU A 204 12.48 28.70 -16.71
CA LEU A 204 13.24 28.29 -15.53
C LEU A 204 12.83 29.09 -14.28
N ILE A 205 12.21 28.44 -13.30
CA ILE A 205 11.81 29.01 -12.01
C ILE A 205 13.01 29.08 -11.06
N ARG A 206 13.69 27.95 -10.86
CA ARG A 206 14.83 27.83 -9.93
C ARG A 206 15.73 26.64 -10.24
N VAL A 207 16.92 26.67 -9.65
CA VAL A 207 17.87 25.54 -9.64
C VAL A 207 18.15 25.17 -8.18
N ALA A 208 18.08 23.90 -7.82
CA ALA A 208 18.42 23.40 -6.49
C ALA A 208 19.69 22.54 -6.50
N ASP A 209 20.67 22.89 -5.68
CA ASP A 209 21.92 22.13 -5.46
C ASP A 209 21.75 20.98 -4.45
N GLU A 210 20.62 20.94 -3.76
CA GLU A 210 20.20 19.87 -2.86
C GLU A 210 18.83 19.31 -3.28
N ALA A 211 18.58 18.04 -2.96
CA ALA A 211 17.30 17.37 -3.17
C ALA A 211 16.92 16.50 -1.98
N LYS A 212 15.62 16.24 -1.82
CA LYS A 212 15.11 15.25 -0.87
C LYS A 212 15.16 13.86 -1.52
N PRO A 213 15.79 12.87 -0.89
CA PRO A 213 15.80 11.52 -1.43
C PRO A 213 14.41 10.93 -1.58
N VAL A 214 14.08 10.47 -2.78
CA VAL A 214 12.86 9.71 -3.10
C VAL A 214 13.23 8.24 -3.06
N VAL A 215 12.55 7.46 -2.21
CA VAL A 215 12.82 6.03 -2.01
C VAL A 215 11.62 5.23 -2.50
N VAL A 216 11.88 4.31 -3.42
CA VAL A 216 10.92 3.33 -3.92
C VAL A 216 11.45 1.94 -3.62
N VAL A 217 10.61 1.08 -3.05
CA VAL A 217 10.92 -0.33 -2.81
C VAL A 217 9.87 -1.17 -3.50
N TYR A 218 10.28 -2.23 -4.20
CA TYR A 218 9.39 -3.05 -5.02
C TYR A 218 9.90 -4.49 -5.12
N THR A 219 9.00 -5.39 -5.52
CA THR A 219 9.30 -6.79 -5.87
C THR A 219 9.60 -6.82 -7.36
N ASP A 220 10.66 -7.52 -7.77
CA ASP A 220 11.02 -7.64 -9.19
C ASP A 220 11.67 -9.00 -9.48
N GLY A 221 11.44 -9.53 -10.67
CA GLY A 221 12.04 -10.78 -11.12
C GLY A 221 13.53 -10.60 -11.44
N VAL A 222 14.32 -11.65 -11.23
CA VAL A 222 15.73 -11.66 -11.67
C VAL A 222 15.88 -12.46 -12.97
N PRO A 223 16.66 -11.97 -13.97
CA PRO A 223 16.82 -12.67 -15.25
C PRO A 223 17.37 -14.10 -15.13
N GLU A 224 18.13 -14.39 -14.07
CA GLU A 224 18.79 -15.67 -13.87
C GLU A 224 17.82 -16.82 -13.58
N THR A 225 16.73 -16.56 -12.85
CA THR A 225 15.79 -17.60 -12.42
C THR A 225 14.32 -17.28 -12.72
N GLY A 226 14.00 -16.03 -13.03
CA GLY A 226 12.62 -15.53 -13.16
C GLY A 226 11.88 -15.39 -11.82
N TYR A 227 12.49 -15.77 -10.70
CA TYR A 227 11.91 -15.61 -9.37
C TYR A 227 12.15 -14.22 -8.80
N GLU A 228 11.33 -13.84 -7.82
CA GLU A 228 11.30 -12.47 -7.34
C GLU A 228 12.32 -12.21 -6.21
N ASP A 229 12.97 -11.04 -6.30
CA ASP A 229 13.77 -10.42 -5.26
C ASP A 229 13.18 -9.04 -4.86
N ILE A 230 13.65 -8.49 -3.74
CA ILE A 230 13.28 -7.15 -3.28
C ILE A 230 14.34 -6.15 -3.73
N PHE A 231 13.91 -5.11 -4.42
CA PHE A 231 14.76 -4.02 -4.89
C PHE A 231 14.41 -2.70 -4.20
N ALA A 232 15.42 -1.86 -4.02
CA ALA A 232 15.24 -0.47 -3.64
C ALA A 232 15.86 0.46 -4.69
N ALA A 233 15.07 1.43 -5.15
CA ALA A 233 15.47 2.50 -6.04
C ALA A 233 15.44 3.83 -5.27
N ILE A 234 16.59 4.52 -5.18
CA ILE A 234 16.72 5.80 -4.49
C ILE A 234 17.16 6.88 -5.48
N SER A 235 16.34 7.92 -5.64
CA SER A 235 16.73 9.14 -6.34
C SER A 235 17.24 10.19 -5.36
N ARG A 236 18.33 10.86 -5.72
CA ARG A 236 18.91 12.02 -4.99
C ARG A 236 18.94 13.28 -5.86
N ASP A 237 18.13 13.31 -6.92
CA ASP A 237 17.99 14.40 -7.88
C ASP A 237 16.50 14.62 -8.25
N ASP A 238 15.64 14.43 -7.24
CA ASP A 238 14.20 14.69 -7.30
C ASP A 238 13.42 13.85 -8.33
N GLY A 239 13.84 12.61 -8.55
CA GLY A 239 13.21 11.65 -9.45
C GLY A 239 13.83 11.58 -10.85
N ASN A 240 14.83 12.42 -11.15
CA ASN A 240 15.47 12.44 -12.46
C ASN A 240 16.29 11.16 -12.72
N THR A 241 16.98 10.61 -11.73
CA THR A 241 17.68 9.33 -11.86
C THR A 241 17.54 8.50 -10.58
N PHE A 242 17.50 7.18 -10.73
CA PHE A 242 17.35 6.24 -9.62
C PHE A 242 18.57 5.32 -9.52
N LYS A 243 19.12 5.19 -8.31
CA LYS A 243 20.16 4.20 -8.00
C LYS A 243 19.49 2.95 -7.43
N HIS A 244 19.70 1.82 -8.09
CA HIS A 244 19.07 0.53 -7.76
C HIS A 244 19.97 -0.30 -6.85
N ALA A 245 19.36 -1.05 -5.94
CA ALA A 245 20.04 -2.02 -5.11
C ALA A 245 19.13 -3.23 -4.84
N ASN A 246 19.60 -4.44 -5.14
CA ASN A 246 18.92 -5.68 -4.75
C ASN A 246 19.19 -5.95 -3.25
N LEU A 247 18.13 -6.07 -2.46
CA LEU A 247 18.18 -6.19 -1.00
C LEU A 247 18.17 -7.65 -0.52
N SER A 248 17.39 -8.52 -1.17
CA SER A 248 17.18 -9.90 -0.71
C SER A 248 18.21 -10.89 -1.21
N ARG A 249 18.58 -10.85 -2.51
CA ARG A 249 19.45 -11.85 -3.17
C ARG A 249 19.11 -13.28 -2.76
N ALA A 250 17.83 -13.63 -2.89
CA ALA A 250 17.25 -14.91 -2.49
C ALA A 250 16.70 -15.69 -3.69
N ALA A 251 16.44 -15.03 -4.82
CA ALA A 251 15.82 -15.61 -6.01
C ALA A 251 16.63 -16.76 -6.66
N ASP A 252 17.93 -16.88 -6.37
CA ASP A 252 18.83 -17.94 -6.84
C ASP A 252 19.34 -18.86 -5.71
N ARG A 253 18.76 -18.74 -4.51
CA ARG A 253 19.17 -19.52 -3.32
C ARG A 253 18.02 -20.36 -2.79
N SER A 254 18.35 -21.51 -2.23
CA SER A 254 17.39 -22.39 -1.57
C SER A 254 17.80 -22.70 -0.13
N SER A 255 16.80 -22.82 0.75
CA SER A 255 16.94 -23.33 2.11
C SER A 255 16.07 -24.57 2.36
N PHE A 256 15.36 -25.03 1.33
CA PHE A 256 14.40 -26.12 1.45
C PHE A 256 14.40 -26.95 0.17
N THR A 257 14.53 -28.26 0.33
CA THR A 257 14.41 -29.23 -0.75
C THR A 257 13.07 -29.93 -0.60
N LEU A 258 12.25 -29.87 -1.64
CA LEU A 258 10.94 -30.53 -1.70
C LEU A 258 11.07 -32.05 -1.57
N ALA A 259 9.96 -32.72 -1.26
CA ALA A 259 9.89 -34.17 -1.11
C ALA A 259 10.32 -34.93 -2.40
N ASP A 260 10.19 -34.30 -3.57
CA ASP A 260 10.64 -34.84 -4.85
C ASP A 260 12.15 -34.68 -5.12
N GLY A 261 12.87 -34.00 -4.22
CA GLY A 261 14.30 -33.75 -4.30
C GLY A 261 14.69 -32.48 -5.07
N THR A 262 13.72 -31.64 -5.46
CA THR A 262 13.98 -30.35 -6.11
C THR A 262 14.19 -29.23 -5.09
N ASP A 263 15.12 -28.33 -5.36
CA ASP A 263 15.37 -27.17 -4.50
C ASP A 263 14.33 -26.08 -4.76
N TYR A 264 13.74 -25.56 -3.68
CA TYR A 264 12.78 -24.46 -3.76
C TYR A 264 13.48 -23.11 -3.58
N TYR A 265 13.44 -22.25 -4.58
CA TYR A 265 14.13 -20.95 -4.55
C TYR A 265 13.44 -19.90 -3.68
N GLY A 266 14.22 -18.97 -3.16
CA GLY A 266 13.82 -17.92 -2.24
C GLY A 266 12.96 -16.82 -2.85
N GLN A 267 11.73 -17.14 -3.24
CA GLN A 267 10.75 -16.16 -3.72
C GLN A 267 10.48 -15.09 -2.64
N ALA A 268 10.96 -13.87 -2.85
CA ALA A 268 10.80 -12.75 -1.92
C ALA A 268 9.64 -11.84 -2.36
N LYS A 269 8.69 -11.54 -1.46
CA LYS A 269 7.43 -10.87 -1.83
C LYS A 269 7.02 -9.78 -0.84
N LYS A 270 6.17 -8.86 -1.34
CA LYS A 270 5.42 -7.84 -0.59
C LYS A 270 6.29 -7.01 0.35
N PRO A 271 7.27 -6.25 -0.17
CA PRO A 271 8.10 -5.41 0.67
C PRO A 271 7.27 -4.29 1.31
N VAL A 272 7.60 -4.01 2.56
CA VAL A 272 7.11 -2.86 3.32
C VAL A 272 8.30 -2.13 3.91
N PHE A 273 8.21 -0.80 4.03
CA PHE A 273 9.34 -0.04 4.55
C PHE A 273 8.91 1.25 5.26
N GLY A 274 9.80 1.73 6.11
CA GLY A 274 9.67 3.01 6.83
C GLY A 274 10.92 3.87 6.70
N ILE A 275 10.75 5.20 6.81
CA ILE A 275 11.85 6.17 6.82
C ILE A 275 11.85 6.95 8.14
N ASN A 276 13.00 6.99 8.81
CA ASN A 276 13.20 7.75 10.03
C ASN A 276 14.45 8.62 9.93
N GLY A 277 14.26 9.90 9.61
CA GLY A 277 15.38 10.80 9.28
C GLY A 277 16.06 10.33 7.98
N ASN A 278 17.34 9.99 8.06
CA ASN A 278 18.14 9.43 6.95
C ASN A 278 18.25 7.90 6.98
N ASN A 279 17.46 7.22 7.80
CA ASN A 279 17.46 5.76 7.90
C ASN A 279 16.24 5.16 7.21
N ILE A 280 16.44 4.00 6.61
CA ILE A 280 15.44 3.22 5.89
C ILE A 280 15.43 1.81 6.50
N LEU A 281 14.27 1.31 6.91
CA LEU A 281 14.09 -0.11 7.25
C LEU A 281 13.12 -0.73 6.25
N VAL A 282 13.56 -1.77 5.55
CA VAL A 282 12.77 -2.57 4.62
C VAL A 282 12.54 -3.93 5.24
N ALA A 283 11.32 -4.47 5.14
CA ALA A 283 10.98 -5.82 5.57
C ALA A 283 10.15 -6.53 4.50
N TRP A 284 10.33 -7.85 4.36
CA TRP A 284 9.63 -8.68 3.37
C TRP A 284 9.51 -10.13 3.85
N SER A 285 8.65 -10.91 3.19
CA SER A 285 8.60 -12.35 3.38
C SER A 285 9.38 -13.06 2.27
N SER A 286 10.11 -14.12 2.60
CA SER A 286 10.83 -14.93 1.61
C SER A 286 10.70 -16.42 1.94
N LYS A 287 10.66 -17.26 0.90
CA LYS A 287 10.76 -18.72 1.04
C LYS A 287 12.19 -19.19 1.39
N PHE A 288 13.17 -18.31 1.29
CA PHE A 288 14.53 -18.57 1.77
C PHE A 288 14.65 -18.22 3.24
N CYS A 289 15.05 -19.18 4.05
CA CYS A 289 15.09 -19.12 5.50
C CYS A 289 16.47 -19.45 6.07
N ASN A 290 17.56 -19.36 5.30
CA ASN A 290 18.90 -19.65 5.80
C ASN A 290 19.75 -18.35 5.95
N GLY A 291 20.58 -18.26 6.98
CA GLY A 291 21.45 -17.11 7.24
C GLY A 291 20.86 -16.00 8.11
N GLY A 292 21.46 -14.80 8.05
CA GLY A 292 21.00 -13.59 8.77
C GLY A 292 21.33 -13.49 10.27
N LYS A 293 21.69 -14.59 10.95
CA LYS A 293 22.03 -14.68 12.40
C LYS A 293 21.19 -13.75 13.33
N PRO A 294 19.86 -13.96 13.45
CA PRO A 294 19.04 -13.31 14.48
C PRO A 294 19.49 -13.65 15.91
N ALA A 295 18.96 -12.92 16.90
CA ALA A 295 19.32 -13.07 18.32
C ALA A 295 19.26 -14.53 18.84
N TYR A 296 18.25 -15.31 18.44
CA TYR A 296 18.11 -16.72 18.84
C TYR A 296 19.05 -17.68 18.11
N ALA A 297 19.66 -17.26 17.01
CA ALA A 297 20.54 -18.07 16.17
C ALA A 297 22.04 -17.76 16.41
N ILE A 298 22.35 -16.94 17.42
CA ILE A 298 23.72 -16.68 17.86
C ILE A 298 24.19 -17.90 18.67
N ASP A 299 25.34 -18.45 18.28
CA ASP A 299 25.95 -19.61 18.94
C ASP A 299 27.05 -19.14 19.88
N LEU A 300 26.81 -19.27 21.19
CA LEU A 300 27.76 -18.87 22.25
C LEU A 300 29.00 -19.77 22.31
N GLU A 301 29.01 -20.89 21.59
CA GLU A 301 30.15 -21.82 21.52
C GLU A 301 31.01 -21.63 20.27
N ASP A 302 30.62 -20.74 19.34
CA ASP A 302 31.37 -20.47 18.12
C ASP A 302 32.61 -19.57 18.38
N ASP A 303 33.53 -19.49 17.40
CA ASP A 303 34.75 -18.69 17.52
C ASP A 303 34.50 -17.16 17.39
N TYR A 304 33.25 -16.72 17.16
CA TYR A 304 32.84 -15.35 16.87
C TYR A 304 32.18 -14.65 18.07
N ILE A 305 32.93 -14.46 19.15
CA ILE A 305 32.45 -13.91 20.44
C ILE A 305 31.85 -12.48 20.43
N TYR A 306 31.80 -11.80 19.29
CA TYR A 306 31.40 -10.39 19.24
C TYR A 306 29.89 -10.18 19.20
N ASP A 307 29.12 -11.21 18.83
CA ASP A 307 27.66 -11.19 18.89
C ASP A 307 27.07 -11.88 20.13
N ASP A 308 27.85 -12.61 20.93
CA ASP A 308 27.44 -13.21 22.23
C ASP A 308 26.61 -12.28 23.12
N PRO A 309 26.94 -10.96 23.28
CA PRO A 309 26.16 -10.08 24.16
C PRO A 309 24.72 -9.82 23.69
N TYR A 310 24.39 -10.20 22.46
CA TYR A 310 23.08 -10.01 21.84
C TYR A 310 22.27 -11.31 21.72
N TYR A 311 22.82 -12.43 22.19
CA TYR A 311 22.06 -13.68 22.31
C TYR A 311 20.88 -13.50 23.26
N VAL A 312 19.72 -14.00 22.84
CA VAL A 312 18.50 -14.05 23.66
C VAL A 312 17.93 -15.45 23.55
N ASP A 313 17.60 -16.03 24.71
CA ASP A 313 16.97 -17.34 24.78
C ASP A 313 15.58 -17.31 24.15
N ASP A 314 15.28 -18.30 23.31
CA ASP A 314 14.05 -18.35 22.52
C ASP A 314 12.93 -19.07 23.25
N ILE A 315 12.33 -18.37 24.20
CA ILE A 315 11.16 -18.88 24.95
C ILE A 315 9.88 -18.94 24.11
N TRP A 316 9.87 -18.33 22.92
CA TRP A 316 8.68 -18.11 22.09
C TRP A 316 8.50 -19.18 21.00
N GLY A 317 9.57 -19.93 20.70
CA GLY A 317 9.60 -20.94 19.65
C GLY A 317 9.77 -20.36 18.24
N VAL A 318 10.47 -19.22 18.10
CA VAL A 318 10.78 -18.58 16.81
C VAL A 318 11.75 -19.45 15.99
N GLY A 319 12.72 -20.06 16.64
CA GLY A 319 13.72 -20.96 16.09
C GLY A 319 13.19 -22.37 15.83
N GLY A 320 13.77 -23.03 14.83
CA GLY A 320 13.42 -24.39 14.44
C GLY A 320 13.70 -24.65 12.95
N PRO A 321 13.46 -25.89 12.49
CA PRO A 321 13.54 -26.22 11.08
C PRO A 321 12.42 -25.53 10.28
N GLN A 322 12.74 -25.15 9.05
CA GLN A 322 11.75 -24.67 8.09
C GLN A 322 10.78 -25.82 7.73
N ARG A 323 9.47 -25.54 7.73
CA ARG A 323 8.40 -26.49 7.40
C ARG A 323 7.77 -26.16 6.04
N SER A 324 6.85 -27.01 5.60
CA SER A 324 6.11 -26.88 4.35
C SER A 324 4.66 -27.34 4.53
N ILE A 325 3.81 -26.97 3.58
CA ILE A 325 2.45 -27.49 3.41
C ILE A 325 2.31 -28.06 2.00
N ASP A 326 1.66 -29.21 1.86
CA ASP A 326 1.31 -29.78 0.56
C ASP A 326 -0.15 -29.43 0.23
N TYR A 327 -0.32 -28.50 -0.71
CA TYR A 327 -1.65 -28.07 -1.15
C TYR A 327 -2.39 -29.15 -1.96
N THR A 328 -1.69 -30.20 -2.41
CA THR A 328 -2.31 -31.39 -3.00
C THR A 328 -3.29 -32.05 -2.02
N ASP A 329 -2.93 -32.08 -0.74
CA ASP A 329 -3.76 -32.66 0.32
C ASP A 329 -5.00 -31.80 0.62
N LEU A 330 -4.96 -30.52 0.25
CA LEU A 330 -6.07 -29.56 0.37
C LEU A 330 -6.94 -29.46 -0.90
N GLY A 331 -6.72 -30.33 -1.89
CA GLY A 331 -7.50 -30.33 -3.14
C GLY A 331 -6.98 -29.42 -4.24
N TYR A 332 -5.77 -28.83 -4.09
CA TYR A 332 -5.11 -27.97 -5.08
C TYR A 332 -3.81 -28.62 -5.60
N PRO A 333 -3.90 -29.74 -6.34
CA PRO A 333 -2.74 -30.51 -6.82
C PRO A 333 -1.82 -29.73 -7.76
N GLU A 334 -2.29 -28.64 -8.38
CA GLU A 334 -1.51 -27.76 -9.25
C GLU A 334 -0.49 -26.89 -8.51
N VAL A 335 -0.68 -26.69 -7.20
CA VAL A 335 0.23 -25.90 -6.35
C VAL A 335 1.35 -26.77 -5.77
N GLY A 336 1.00 -27.96 -5.26
CA GLY A 336 1.95 -28.91 -4.67
C GLY A 336 2.51 -28.48 -3.31
N GLU A 337 3.70 -28.98 -2.98
CA GLU A 337 4.41 -28.65 -1.74
C GLU A 337 5.05 -27.26 -1.80
N VAL A 338 4.73 -26.43 -0.80
CA VAL A 338 5.27 -25.07 -0.66
C VAL A 338 5.89 -24.89 0.73
N PRO A 339 7.15 -24.44 0.82
CA PRO A 339 7.78 -24.17 2.11
C PRO A 339 7.17 -22.94 2.78
N TYR A 340 7.24 -22.87 4.11
CA TYR A 340 6.83 -21.71 4.89
C TYR A 340 7.77 -20.53 4.70
N SER A 341 7.23 -19.32 4.81
CA SER A 341 7.95 -18.07 4.57
C SER A 341 8.59 -17.53 5.85
N CYS A 342 9.79 -16.96 5.72
CA CYS A 342 10.47 -16.22 6.77
C CYS A 342 10.34 -14.71 6.60
N VAL A 343 10.36 -13.98 7.72
CA VAL A 343 10.48 -12.53 7.73
C VAL A 343 11.94 -12.13 7.65
N TRP A 344 12.25 -11.22 6.73
CA TRP A 344 13.56 -10.62 6.55
C TRP A 344 13.50 -9.11 6.64
N THR A 345 14.64 -8.51 7.01
CA THR A 345 14.79 -7.07 7.06
C THR A 345 16.12 -6.61 6.47
N ALA A 346 16.15 -5.41 5.89
CA ALA A 346 17.36 -4.73 5.46
C ALA A 346 17.35 -3.28 5.94
N ARG A 347 18.53 -2.82 6.37
CA ARG A 347 18.73 -1.46 6.89
C ARG A 347 19.49 -0.64 5.84
N GLY A 348 18.99 0.55 5.54
CA GLY A 348 19.63 1.54 4.69
C GLY A 348 19.90 2.84 5.45
N THR A 349 20.99 3.53 5.14
CA THR A 349 21.28 4.85 5.70
C THR A 349 21.94 5.75 4.66
N ILE A 350 21.43 6.97 4.50
CA ILE A 350 22.09 8.00 3.69
C ILE A 350 23.03 8.81 4.58
N VAL A 351 24.31 8.88 4.22
CA VAL A 351 25.37 9.41 5.06
C VAL A 351 25.24 10.92 5.24
N THR A 352 25.30 11.39 6.50
CA THR A 352 25.27 12.81 6.86
C THR A 352 26.63 13.30 7.33
N GLN A 353 26.86 14.62 7.29
CA GLN A 353 28.10 15.21 7.79
C GLN A 353 28.35 14.89 9.28
N GLY A 354 27.29 14.80 10.08
CA GLY A 354 27.40 14.43 11.49
C GLY A 354 27.98 13.02 11.71
N MET A 355 27.70 12.09 10.80
CA MET A 355 28.21 10.71 10.86
C MET A 355 29.69 10.66 10.46
N ILE A 356 30.09 11.39 9.41
CA ILE A 356 31.50 11.49 9.03
C ILE A 356 32.32 12.04 10.20
N ASN A 357 31.80 13.08 10.86
CA ASN A 357 32.44 13.69 12.02
C ASN A 357 32.50 12.77 13.26
N SER A 358 31.65 11.75 13.37
CA SER A 358 31.71 10.80 14.50
C SER A 358 32.83 9.77 14.38
N GLY A 359 33.48 9.68 13.22
CA GLY A 359 34.62 8.79 13.00
C GLY A 359 34.24 7.31 12.81
N GLY A 360 35.25 6.44 12.81
CA GLY A 360 35.08 5.00 12.57
C GLY A 360 34.74 4.69 11.12
N PHE A 361 33.87 3.71 10.87
CA PHE A 361 33.42 3.30 9.52
C PHE A 361 32.91 4.48 8.67
N TRP A 362 32.27 5.47 9.30
CA TRP A 362 31.65 6.59 8.59
C TRP A 362 32.64 7.66 8.14
N ALA A 363 33.88 7.66 8.63
CA ALA A 363 34.86 8.70 8.33
C ALA A 363 35.30 8.73 6.85
N ASP A 364 35.28 7.56 6.20
CA ASP A 364 35.73 7.36 4.82
C ASP A 364 34.58 7.49 3.79
N LYS A 365 33.41 7.98 4.23
CA LYS A 365 32.18 8.07 3.45
C LYS A 365 31.89 9.50 3.00
N ALA A 366 31.12 9.66 1.92
CA ALA A 366 30.70 10.96 1.39
C ALA A 366 29.28 11.34 1.87
N VAL A 367 29.01 12.65 2.01
CA VAL A 367 27.63 13.12 2.30
C VAL A 367 26.71 12.76 1.15
N GLY A 368 25.56 12.17 1.44
CA GLY A 368 24.62 11.68 0.42
C GLY A 368 24.92 10.28 -0.12
N GLU A 369 26.01 9.63 0.32
CA GLU A 369 26.29 8.22 0.00
C GLU A 369 25.23 7.31 0.64
N ILE A 370 24.73 6.33 -0.12
CA ILE A 370 23.76 5.35 0.33
C ILE A 370 24.52 4.12 0.83
N VAL A 371 24.31 3.74 2.10
CA VAL A 371 24.89 2.54 2.69
C VAL A 371 23.79 1.55 3.07
N TRP A 372 23.79 0.39 2.43
CA TRP A 372 22.94 -0.75 2.77
C TRP A 372 23.69 -1.74 3.64
N PHE A 373 23.04 -2.23 4.70
CA PHE A 373 23.55 -3.29 5.57
C PHE A 373 23.21 -4.66 4.98
N LYS A 374 23.92 -5.70 5.41
CA LYS A 374 23.51 -7.09 5.13
C LYS A 374 22.11 -7.36 5.70
N PRO A 375 21.26 -8.11 4.97
CA PRO A 375 19.92 -8.43 5.44
C PRO A 375 19.96 -9.36 6.65
N GLU A 376 18.99 -9.17 7.54
CA GLU A 376 18.81 -9.90 8.79
C GLU A 376 17.49 -10.69 8.74
N ARG A 377 17.56 -12.00 9.01
CA ARG A 377 16.40 -12.89 9.11
C ARG A 377 15.81 -12.76 10.51
N LEU A 378 14.49 -12.65 10.65
CA LEU A 378 13.82 -12.58 11.96
C LEU A 378 13.17 -13.89 12.39
N THR A 379 12.71 -14.72 11.44
CA THR A 379 11.94 -15.94 11.75
C THR A 379 12.54 -17.14 11.02
N SER A 380 12.29 -18.36 11.49
CA SER A 380 12.96 -19.57 10.98
C SER A 380 12.20 -20.31 9.89
N GLY A 381 10.94 -19.95 9.63
CA GLY A 381 10.06 -20.69 8.72
C GLY A 381 9.43 -21.91 9.40
N ARG A 382 9.49 -21.98 10.74
CA ARG A 382 8.73 -22.95 11.54
C ARG A 382 7.22 -22.75 11.42
N ARG A 383 6.80 -21.51 11.20
CA ARG A 383 5.43 -21.06 10.95
C ARG A 383 5.45 -20.17 9.70
N ASP A 384 4.37 -20.13 8.94
CA ASP A 384 4.32 -19.40 7.68
C ASP A 384 3.99 -17.92 7.90
N ALA A 385 4.98 -17.05 7.67
CA ALA A 385 4.83 -15.61 7.89
C ALA A 385 4.17 -14.87 6.71
N ASN A 386 3.25 -13.95 6.99
CA ASN A 386 2.58 -13.12 6.00
C ASN A 386 2.17 -11.74 6.57
N GLN A 387 1.65 -10.86 5.72
CA GLN A 387 1.08 -9.56 6.12
C GLN A 387 1.97 -8.74 7.06
N ILE A 388 3.19 -8.43 6.61
CA ILE A 388 4.18 -7.66 7.39
C ILE A 388 3.84 -6.16 7.34
N PHE A 389 4.00 -5.48 8.48
CA PHE A 389 3.85 -4.03 8.63
C PHE A 389 5.04 -3.44 9.35
N VAL A 390 5.43 -2.22 8.97
CA VAL A 390 6.54 -1.48 9.58
C VAL A 390 6.02 -0.15 10.15
N GLY A 391 6.14 0.01 11.46
CA GLY A 391 5.89 1.26 12.17
C GLY A 391 7.16 2.08 12.33
N THR A 392 7.07 3.41 12.20
CA THR A 392 8.22 4.32 12.36
C THR A 392 7.95 5.42 13.37
N GLY A 393 8.81 5.55 14.38
CA GLY A 393 8.73 6.62 15.38
C GLY A 393 9.94 7.55 15.29
N GLN A 394 9.74 8.79 14.81
CA GLN A 394 10.79 9.81 14.67
C GLN A 394 11.75 9.90 15.88
N GLY A 395 13.01 9.52 15.68
CA GLY A 395 14.05 9.51 16.73
C GLY A 395 13.92 8.43 17.81
N ALA A 396 12.83 7.66 17.85
CA ALA A 396 12.66 6.52 18.75
C ALA A 396 13.20 5.21 18.14
N GLY A 397 12.74 4.84 16.94
CA GLY A 397 13.11 3.58 16.31
C GLY A 397 12.15 3.12 15.22
N PHE A 398 12.23 1.83 14.92
CA PHE A 398 11.32 1.10 14.04
C PHE A 398 10.74 -0.10 14.77
N ALA A 399 9.53 -0.48 14.40
CA ALA A 399 8.89 -1.72 14.85
C ALA A 399 8.25 -2.45 13.68
N ILE A 400 8.14 -3.76 13.79
CA ILE A 400 7.58 -4.63 12.77
C ILE A 400 6.54 -5.54 13.43
N SER A 401 5.43 -5.75 12.74
CA SER A 401 4.43 -6.76 13.10
C SER A 401 4.03 -7.59 11.90
N TRP A 402 3.70 -8.86 12.10
CA TRP A 402 3.28 -9.77 11.05
C TRP A 402 2.40 -10.88 11.62
N GLN A 403 1.71 -11.62 10.75
CA GLN A 403 0.97 -12.82 11.15
C GLN A 403 1.81 -14.07 10.88
N GLU A 404 1.75 -15.08 11.75
CA GLU A 404 2.33 -16.41 11.49
C GLU A 404 1.36 -17.55 11.73
N ASP A 405 1.14 -18.31 10.66
CA ASP A 405 0.25 -19.47 10.66
C ASP A 405 1.04 -20.76 10.97
N PRO A 406 0.60 -21.58 11.94
CA PRO A 406 1.33 -22.79 12.33
C PRO A 406 1.25 -23.92 11.30
N GLU A 407 0.20 -23.94 10.48
CA GLU A 407 -0.12 -25.04 9.56
C GLU A 407 0.06 -24.64 8.09
N GLY A 408 0.42 -23.39 7.83
CA GLY A 408 0.64 -22.84 6.49
C GLY A 408 -0.54 -22.00 6.03
N LEU A 409 -0.32 -21.10 5.08
CA LEU A 409 -1.36 -20.17 4.66
C LEU A 409 -2.56 -20.90 4.04
N ARG A 410 -3.75 -20.76 4.64
CA ARG A 410 -5.00 -21.27 4.03
C ARG A 410 -5.33 -20.52 2.73
N PRO A 411 -5.73 -21.24 1.67
CA PRO A 411 -6.33 -20.60 0.50
C PRO A 411 -7.66 -19.95 0.90
N GLY A 412 -8.00 -18.83 0.26
CA GLY A 412 -9.33 -18.24 0.40
C GLY A 412 -10.32 -18.93 -0.52
N SER A 413 -11.61 -18.89 -0.20
CA SER A 413 -12.68 -19.47 -1.05
C SER A 413 -12.94 -18.70 -2.35
N ALA A 414 -12.22 -17.61 -2.63
CA ALA A 414 -12.33 -16.78 -3.84
C ALA A 414 -13.73 -16.18 -4.16
N GLU A 415 -14.76 -16.37 -3.34
CA GLU A 415 -16.13 -15.91 -3.64
C GLU A 415 -16.42 -14.40 -3.43
N GLY A 416 -15.38 -13.57 -3.36
CA GLY A 416 -15.51 -12.11 -3.28
C GLY A 416 -14.72 -11.42 -4.39
N PRO A 417 -15.07 -10.20 -4.82
CA PRO A 417 -14.30 -9.47 -5.83
C PRO A 417 -12.87 -9.19 -5.32
N GLY A 418 -11.92 -10.02 -5.75
CA GLY A 418 -10.51 -9.94 -5.41
C GLY A 418 -9.80 -11.27 -5.67
N PRO A 419 -8.52 -11.27 -6.06
CA PRO A 419 -7.79 -12.50 -6.37
C PRO A 419 -7.77 -13.43 -5.14
N GLY A 420 -8.35 -14.62 -5.32
CA GLY A 420 -8.87 -15.55 -4.30
C GLY A 420 -7.90 -16.13 -3.27
N TRP A 421 -6.67 -15.63 -3.16
CA TRP A 421 -5.64 -16.17 -2.25
C TRP A 421 -5.25 -15.20 -1.13
N GLY A 422 -5.99 -14.11 -0.99
CA GLY A 422 -5.69 -12.99 -0.11
C GLY A 422 -5.96 -13.20 1.39
N GLY A 423 -5.66 -14.35 1.97
CA GLY A 423 -5.59 -14.59 3.44
C GLY A 423 -6.80 -14.09 4.24
N ALA A 424 -8.02 -14.31 3.73
CA ALA A 424 -9.23 -13.99 4.47
C ALA A 424 -9.46 -14.97 5.63
N THR A 425 -9.05 -16.21 5.45
CA THR A 425 -9.08 -17.31 6.42
C THR A 425 -7.70 -17.51 7.03
N THR A 426 -7.68 -17.89 8.31
CA THR A 426 -6.48 -18.26 9.07
C THR A 426 -6.72 -19.61 9.73
N ASN A 427 -5.67 -20.40 9.94
CA ASN A 427 -5.79 -21.55 10.84
C ASN A 427 -5.98 -21.07 12.28
N HIS A 428 -6.58 -21.93 13.10
CA HIS A 428 -6.54 -21.79 14.54
C HIS A 428 -5.08 -21.68 15.00
N LYS A 429 -4.85 -20.97 16.11
CA LYS A 429 -3.52 -20.69 16.66
C LYS A 429 -2.66 -19.74 15.83
N THR A 430 -3.20 -19.09 14.80
CA THR A 430 -2.46 -18.05 14.07
C THR A 430 -2.25 -16.83 14.95
N ASP A 431 -1.00 -16.38 15.11
CA ASP A 431 -0.65 -15.30 16.01
C ASP A 431 -0.10 -14.06 15.30
N ILE A 432 -0.27 -12.91 15.94
CA ILE A 432 0.43 -11.67 15.61
C ILE A 432 1.74 -11.61 16.40
N TRP A 433 2.82 -11.40 15.64
CA TRP A 433 4.17 -11.27 16.17
C TRP A 433 4.64 -9.82 16.14
N TYR A 434 5.57 -9.48 17.04
CA TYR A 434 6.13 -8.14 17.16
C TYR A 434 7.65 -8.17 17.38
N SER A 435 8.37 -7.27 16.72
CA SER A 435 9.80 -7.01 16.93
C SER A 435 10.14 -5.54 16.70
N TYR A 436 11.24 -5.05 17.27
CA TYR A 436 11.63 -3.63 17.15
C TYR A 436 13.15 -3.43 17.16
N ILE A 437 13.57 -2.23 16.77
CA ILE A 437 14.95 -1.73 16.90
C ILE A 437 14.95 -0.25 17.29
N THR A 438 15.79 0.12 18.24
CA THR A 438 15.92 1.51 18.68
C THR A 438 16.78 2.31 17.69
N MET A 439 16.55 3.63 17.63
CA MET A 439 17.35 4.50 16.78
C MET A 439 18.82 4.56 17.20
N THR A 440 19.11 4.35 18.49
CA THR A 440 20.47 4.29 19.02
C THR A 440 21.24 3.06 18.58
N ASP A 441 20.55 1.95 18.29
CA ASP A 441 21.15 0.69 17.89
C ASP A 441 21.17 0.47 16.38
N PHE A 442 20.23 1.10 15.66
CA PHE A 442 20.01 0.93 14.22
C PHE A 442 21.29 0.99 13.35
N ARG A 443 22.18 1.94 13.65
CA ARG A 443 23.38 2.26 12.86
C ARG A 443 24.66 1.60 13.37
N LYS A 444 24.62 0.83 14.45
CA LYS A 444 25.84 0.24 15.02
C LYS A 444 26.37 -0.82 14.06
N ILE A 445 27.66 -0.72 13.74
CA ILE A 445 28.34 -1.60 12.78
C ILE A 445 29.21 -2.58 13.54
N ASP A 446 29.16 -3.83 13.10
CA ASP A 446 30.09 -4.84 13.55
C ASP A 446 31.44 -4.66 12.83
N ALA A 447 32.40 -4.04 13.53
CA ALA A 447 33.71 -3.73 12.98
C ALA A 447 34.65 -4.94 12.87
N ASN A 448 34.32 -6.06 13.54
CA ASN A 448 35.12 -7.28 13.51
C ASN A 448 34.63 -8.26 12.43
N PHE A 449 33.44 -8.02 11.90
CA PHE A 449 32.89 -8.81 10.82
C PHE A 449 33.70 -8.60 9.54
N VAL A 450 34.37 -9.66 9.09
CA VAL A 450 34.95 -9.72 7.75
C VAL A 450 33.87 -10.21 6.81
N ALA A 451 33.48 -9.39 5.85
CA ALA A 451 32.51 -9.79 4.86
C ALA A 451 33.07 -10.94 4.01
N GLY A 452 32.61 -12.16 4.30
CA GLY A 452 32.67 -13.31 3.40
C GLY A 452 31.43 -13.34 2.51
N GLY A 453 31.61 -13.89 1.31
CA GLY A 453 30.56 -14.15 0.33
C GLY A 453 30.54 -15.63 -0.07
N ASP A 454 29.52 -16.01 -0.84
CA ASP A 454 29.46 -17.30 -1.52
C ASP A 454 30.03 -17.07 -2.94
N PRO A 455 31.21 -17.64 -3.29
CA PRO A 455 31.89 -17.35 -4.55
C PRO A 455 31.04 -17.60 -5.81
N GLU A 456 29.99 -18.41 -5.72
CA GLU A 456 29.09 -18.75 -6.83
C GLU A 456 27.94 -17.73 -7.00
N HIS A 457 27.57 -17.00 -5.93
CA HIS A 457 26.44 -16.07 -5.88
C HIS A 457 26.83 -14.63 -5.46
N ASP A 458 28.11 -14.28 -5.59
CA ASP A 458 28.69 -13.03 -5.08
C ASP A 458 28.53 -11.86 -6.05
N ASP A 459 27.61 -10.96 -5.72
CA ASP A 459 27.56 -9.59 -6.25
C ASP A 459 28.49 -8.68 -5.42
N PRO A 460 29.44 -7.95 -6.03
CA PRO A 460 30.31 -6.99 -5.33
C PRO A 460 29.55 -6.00 -4.42
N ASP A 461 28.34 -5.58 -4.83
CA ASP A 461 27.50 -4.64 -4.09
C ASP A 461 26.79 -5.28 -2.89
N PHE A 462 26.69 -6.62 -2.86
CA PHE A 462 26.17 -7.38 -1.73
C PHE A 462 27.28 -7.80 -0.76
N VAL A 463 28.43 -8.25 -1.28
CA VAL A 463 29.59 -8.65 -0.47
C VAL A 463 30.18 -7.47 0.29
N GLY A 464 30.19 -6.27 -0.30
CA GLY A 464 30.74 -5.06 0.32
C GLY A 464 29.93 -4.47 1.49
N ARG A 465 28.74 -5.00 1.79
CA ARG A 465 27.83 -4.44 2.81
C ARG A 465 28.31 -4.70 4.24
N PRO A 466 28.25 -3.70 5.15
CA PRO A 466 28.52 -3.92 6.57
C PRO A 466 27.45 -4.80 7.23
N LYS A 467 27.85 -5.56 8.27
CA LYS A 467 26.93 -6.26 9.18
C LYS A 467 26.51 -5.30 10.30
N ALA A 468 25.24 -5.33 10.67
CA ALA A 468 24.75 -4.61 11.83
C ALA A 468 25.25 -5.30 13.11
N LEU A 469 25.71 -4.52 14.10
CA LEU A 469 26.18 -5.06 15.38
C LEU A 469 25.04 -5.54 16.26
N VAL A 470 23.93 -4.79 16.27
CA VAL A 470 22.77 -5.08 17.12
C VAL A 470 21.66 -5.68 16.25
N PRO A 471 21.26 -6.94 16.47
CA PRO A 471 20.12 -7.54 15.80
C PRO A 471 18.82 -6.83 16.23
N MET A 472 17.75 -7.04 15.47
CA MET A 472 16.39 -6.71 15.89
C MET A 472 16.06 -7.47 17.18
N ALA A 473 15.17 -6.91 18.01
CA ALA A 473 14.70 -7.59 19.21
C ALA A 473 14.08 -8.95 18.85
N LEU A 474 14.29 -9.96 19.70
CA LEU A 474 13.71 -11.29 19.52
C LEU A 474 12.19 -11.15 19.26
N PRO A 475 11.64 -11.76 18.19
CA PRO A 475 10.21 -11.75 17.96
C PRO A 475 9.45 -12.30 19.16
N ILE A 476 8.37 -11.63 19.52
CA ILE A 476 7.47 -12.02 20.60
C ILE A 476 6.05 -12.22 20.10
N ARG A 477 5.25 -12.99 20.84
CA ARG A 477 3.82 -13.15 20.57
C ARG A 477 3.01 -12.05 21.25
N LEU A 478 2.22 -11.33 20.45
CA LEU A 478 1.33 -10.29 20.94
C LEU A 478 -0.05 -10.85 21.31
N SER A 479 -0.65 -11.63 20.41
CA SER A 479 -1.94 -12.30 20.60
C SER A 479 -1.80 -13.59 21.42
N ASP A 480 -2.91 -14.08 21.95
CA ASP A 480 -3.02 -15.26 22.81
C ASP A 480 -3.68 -16.46 22.11
N ASN A 481 -3.52 -16.57 20.80
CA ASN A 481 -4.25 -17.55 20.00
C ASN A 481 -3.65 -18.96 20.06
N ASP A 482 -2.39 -19.11 20.46
CA ASP A 482 -1.79 -20.45 20.59
C ASP A 482 -2.38 -21.24 21.75
N VAL A 483 -2.36 -22.57 21.62
CA VAL A 483 -2.79 -23.46 22.70
C VAL A 483 -1.66 -23.61 23.72
N VAL A 484 -1.95 -23.48 25.02
CA VAL A 484 -0.98 -23.75 26.08
C VAL A 484 -1.53 -24.84 27.01
N ASN A 485 -0.86 -25.99 27.07
CA ASN A 485 -1.34 -27.15 27.79
C ASN A 485 -0.19 -28.01 28.38
N THR A 486 -0.54 -28.99 29.21
CA THR A 486 0.48 -29.87 29.83
C THR A 486 1.29 -30.69 28.84
N ASP A 487 0.80 -30.90 27.61
CA ASP A 487 1.46 -31.70 26.58
C ASP A 487 2.58 -30.90 25.88
N ASN A 488 2.44 -29.57 25.79
CA ASN A 488 3.35 -28.71 25.03
C ASN A 488 4.26 -27.81 25.87
N LEU A 489 3.98 -27.66 27.18
CA LEU A 489 4.81 -26.88 28.12
C LEU A 489 6.20 -27.47 28.37
N MET A 490 6.43 -28.75 28.03
CA MET A 490 7.70 -29.46 28.25
C MET A 490 8.18 -29.38 29.71
N VAL A 491 7.30 -29.67 30.67
CA VAL A 491 7.61 -29.71 32.11
C VAL A 491 7.41 -31.12 32.68
N GLU A 492 8.09 -31.44 33.78
CA GLU A 492 7.90 -32.71 34.47
C GLU A 492 6.45 -32.83 34.96
N LEU A 493 5.77 -33.92 34.60
CA LEU A 493 4.38 -34.18 35.00
C LEU A 493 4.30 -35.25 36.09
N GLY A 494 3.45 -35.01 37.09
CA GLY A 494 3.11 -35.95 38.15
C GLY A 494 2.24 -37.12 37.65
N GLY A 495 1.98 -38.08 38.55
CA GLY A 495 1.11 -39.23 38.23
C GLY A 495 -0.37 -38.86 38.01
N ASP A 496 -0.75 -37.62 38.30
CA ASP A 496 -2.03 -36.98 38.05
C ASP A 496 -2.05 -36.13 36.76
N GLY A 497 -0.91 -36.03 36.06
CA GLY A 497 -0.77 -35.29 34.81
C GLY A 497 -0.62 -33.78 34.97
N TYR A 498 -0.31 -33.28 36.17
CA TYR A 498 -0.04 -31.85 36.43
C TYR A 498 1.46 -31.57 36.58
N PRO A 499 1.93 -30.34 36.32
CA PRO A 499 3.34 -29.98 36.50
C PRO A 499 3.86 -30.18 37.92
N VAL A 500 5.07 -30.75 38.03
CA VAL A 500 5.80 -30.92 39.29
C VAL A 500 6.59 -29.65 39.57
N THR A 501 6.54 -29.20 40.83
CA THR A 501 7.28 -28.03 41.31
C THR A 501 8.56 -28.40 42.05
N ASP A 502 9.58 -27.56 41.91
CA ASP A 502 10.83 -27.62 42.68
C ASP A 502 10.64 -27.08 44.12
N GLU A 503 11.74 -27.04 44.90
CA GLU A 503 11.73 -26.53 46.28
C GLU A 503 11.34 -25.03 46.39
N ASN A 504 11.39 -24.28 45.28
CA ASN A 504 11.06 -22.86 45.20
C ASN A 504 9.64 -22.62 44.64
N GLY A 505 8.93 -23.67 44.24
CA GLY A 505 7.60 -23.58 43.64
C GLY A 505 7.60 -23.37 42.12
N ASN A 506 8.76 -23.47 41.44
CA ASN A 506 8.86 -23.35 39.99
C ASN A 506 8.66 -24.71 39.32
N TRP A 507 8.05 -24.74 38.13
CA TRP A 507 7.96 -25.98 37.37
C TRP A 507 9.34 -26.46 36.90
N ILE A 508 9.52 -27.78 36.87
CA ILE A 508 10.79 -28.39 36.46
C ILE A 508 10.75 -28.58 34.93
N PRO A 509 11.55 -27.84 34.15
CA PRO A 509 11.59 -27.99 32.69
C PRO A 509 12.24 -29.32 32.29
N ILE A 510 11.69 -29.96 31.26
CA ILE A 510 12.29 -31.13 30.60
C ILE A 510 13.10 -30.62 29.42
N ILE A 511 14.39 -30.96 29.40
CA ILE A 511 15.23 -30.79 28.22
C ILE A 511 14.84 -31.89 27.23
N ASN A 512 14.39 -31.52 26.03
CA ASN A 512 14.16 -32.47 24.96
C ASN A 512 15.52 -32.88 24.35
N PRO A 513 15.96 -34.14 24.48
CA PRO A 513 17.27 -34.57 24.01
C PRO A 513 17.33 -34.86 22.50
N ASP A 514 16.20 -34.85 21.78
CA ASP A 514 16.10 -35.16 20.34
C ASP A 514 16.31 -33.92 19.43
N THR A 515 16.82 -32.82 19.98
CA THR A 515 16.90 -31.51 19.32
C THR A 515 18.24 -31.30 18.59
N ASP A 516 18.49 -32.04 17.51
CA ASP A 516 19.37 -31.52 16.45
C ASP A 516 18.61 -30.39 15.71
N GLY A 517 18.41 -29.24 16.37
CA GLY A 517 17.81 -28.03 15.79
C GLY A 517 16.32 -27.76 16.09
N ASP A 518 15.65 -28.61 16.88
CA ASP A 518 14.32 -28.31 17.41
C ASP A 518 14.48 -27.40 18.65
N GLY A 519 14.26 -26.09 18.49
CA GLY A 519 14.36 -25.12 19.59
C GLY A 519 13.66 -25.62 20.85
N GLU A 520 14.39 -25.60 21.96
CA GLU A 520 13.91 -25.98 23.28
C GLU A 520 12.60 -25.24 23.59
N GLY A 521 11.49 -25.98 23.63
CA GLY A 521 10.17 -25.57 24.09
C GLY A 521 9.46 -24.46 23.31
N THR A 522 8.56 -24.86 22.40
CA THR A 522 7.62 -23.96 21.71
C THR A 522 6.73 -23.12 22.62
N HIS A 523 6.59 -23.51 23.90
CA HIS A 523 5.67 -22.93 24.87
C HIS A 523 6.32 -22.60 26.22
N ILE A 524 7.66 -22.42 26.26
CA ILE A 524 8.34 -21.99 27.51
C ILE A 524 7.76 -20.68 28.02
N TYR A 525 7.37 -19.78 27.11
CA TYR A 525 6.66 -18.55 27.43
C TYR A 525 5.44 -18.77 28.35
N GLY A 526 4.76 -19.93 28.27
CA GLY A 526 3.60 -20.30 29.09
C GLY A 526 3.84 -20.23 30.60
N TYR A 527 5.07 -20.52 31.06
CA TYR A 527 5.47 -20.42 32.47
C TYR A 527 6.58 -19.38 32.73
N ALA A 528 7.25 -18.89 31.68
CA ALA A 528 8.23 -17.82 31.79
C ALA A 528 7.58 -16.42 31.85
N VAL A 529 6.40 -16.25 31.26
CA VAL A 529 5.61 -15.03 31.36
C VAL A 529 4.73 -15.10 32.62
N GLU A 530 4.92 -14.13 33.52
CA GLU A 530 4.18 -14.06 34.79
C GLU A 530 2.67 -13.94 34.53
N GLY A 531 1.86 -14.78 35.21
CA GLY A 531 0.40 -14.76 35.12
C GLY A 531 -0.19 -15.44 33.89
N LEU A 532 0.62 -16.04 33.01
CA LEU A 532 0.10 -16.65 31.78
C LEU A 532 -0.48 -18.06 31.99
N CYS A 533 0.06 -18.86 32.89
CA CYS A 533 -0.53 -20.15 33.26
C CYS A 533 -0.51 -20.35 34.79
N GLU A 534 -1.61 -19.99 35.44
CA GLU A 534 -1.77 -20.06 36.90
C GLU A 534 -2.49 -21.34 37.35
N SER A 535 -3.35 -21.87 36.49
CA SER A 535 -4.08 -23.11 36.73
C SER A 535 -4.41 -23.83 35.43
N PHE A 536 -4.99 -25.03 35.51
CA PHE A 536 -5.41 -25.79 34.34
C PHE A 536 -6.89 -26.13 34.41
N TYR A 537 -7.56 -25.99 33.27
CA TYR A 537 -8.91 -26.49 33.03
C TYR A 537 -8.83 -27.81 32.27
N GLU A 538 -9.58 -28.81 32.74
CA GLU A 538 -9.59 -30.15 32.16
C GLU A 538 -10.88 -30.35 31.36
N PHE A 539 -10.74 -30.66 30.07
CA PHE A 539 -11.87 -31.01 29.21
C PHE A 539 -11.50 -32.15 28.26
N THR A 540 -12.51 -32.76 27.65
CA THR A 540 -12.31 -33.75 26.58
C THR A 540 -12.48 -33.02 25.26
N ASN A 541 -11.43 -32.97 24.44
CA ASN A 541 -11.52 -32.39 23.11
C ASN A 541 -12.39 -33.26 22.20
N GLU A 542 -12.66 -32.79 20.99
CA GLU A 542 -13.52 -33.50 20.04
C GLU A 542 -12.95 -34.83 19.55
N GLN A 543 -11.63 -35.01 19.66
CA GLN A 543 -10.96 -36.27 19.36
C GLN A 543 -11.12 -37.31 20.49
N GLY A 544 -11.86 -36.97 21.56
CA GLY A 544 -12.06 -37.82 22.72
C GLY A 544 -10.85 -37.89 23.66
N GLU A 545 -9.87 -37.00 23.48
CA GLU A 545 -8.69 -36.91 24.31
C GLU A 545 -8.90 -35.92 25.45
N LEU A 546 -8.48 -36.33 26.65
CA LEU A 546 -8.50 -35.47 27.82
C LEU A 546 -7.32 -34.50 27.75
N LYS A 547 -7.62 -33.19 27.66
CA LYS A 547 -6.64 -32.11 27.60
C LYS A 547 -6.72 -31.25 28.85
N LYS A 548 -5.55 -30.76 29.29
CA LYS A 548 -5.40 -29.84 30.43
C LYS A 548 -4.81 -28.53 29.92
N VAL A 549 -5.66 -27.53 29.75
CA VAL A 549 -5.32 -26.25 29.13
C VAL A 549 -5.10 -25.18 30.20
N CYS A 550 -4.14 -24.29 29.97
CA CYS A 550 -3.80 -23.19 30.86
C CYS A 550 -4.93 -22.18 31.00
N VAL A 551 -5.15 -21.75 32.24
CA VAL A 551 -5.97 -20.61 32.61
C VAL A 551 -5.05 -19.51 33.13
N THR A 552 -5.15 -18.34 32.52
CA THR A 552 -4.36 -17.16 32.86
C THR A 552 -4.83 -16.53 34.18
N ALA A 553 -4.02 -15.65 34.76
CA ALA A 553 -4.37 -14.91 35.98
C ALA A 553 -5.61 -14.01 35.83
N ASP A 554 -5.90 -13.57 34.60
CA ASP A 554 -7.08 -12.79 34.22
C ASP A 554 -8.27 -13.64 33.76
N ASN A 555 -8.23 -14.97 33.96
CA ASN A 555 -9.30 -15.94 33.66
C ASN A 555 -9.58 -16.19 32.16
N ARG A 556 -8.58 -16.00 31.30
CA ARG A 556 -8.63 -16.46 29.90
C ARG A 556 -8.24 -17.93 29.82
N LEU A 557 -8.83 -18.65 28.88
CA LEU A 557 -8.49 -20.04 28.56
C LEU A 557 -7.66 -20.05 27.27
N LEU A 558 -6.47 -20.65 27.30
CA LEU A 558 -5.57 -20.71 26.14
C LEU A 558 -5.75 -22.02 25.35
N ASP A 559 -6.96 -22.28 24.87
CA ASP A 559 -7.36 -23.50 24.14
C ASP A 559 -6.96 -23.49 22.65
N GLY A 560 -6.77 -22.30 22.10
CA GLY A 560 -6.26 -22.05 20.78
C GLY A 560 -7.30 -22.17 19.66
N ASP A 561 -8.54 -21.78 19.95
CA ASP A 561 -9.66 -21.80 19.00
C ASP A 561 -9.76 -20.54 18.14
N THR A 562 -8.91 -19.55 18.41
CA THR A 562 -8.85 -18.27 17.69
C THR A 562 -7.68 -18.20 16.72
N GLY A 563 -7.71 -17.24 15.80
CA GLY A 563 -6.64 -16.98 14.85
C GLY A 563 -6.65 -15.53 14.36
N ALA A 564 -5.50 -14.87 14.44
CA ALA A 564 -5.34 -13.46 14.11
C ALA A 564 -4.68 -13.21 12.76
N SER A 565 -5.08 -12.13 12.10
CA SER A 565 -4.63 -11.77 10.76
C SER A 565 -4.58 -10.27 10.50
N ARG A 566 -3.83 -9.88 9.47
CA ARG A 566 -3.75 -8.51 8.94
C ARG A 566 -3.47 -7.45 10.03
N PRO A 567 -2.35 -7.58 10.78
CA PRO A 567 -2.00 -6.58 11.76
C PRO A 567 -1.78 -5.22 11.10
N ASN A 568 -2.05 -4.14 11.82
CA ASN A 568 -1.83 -2.78 11.34
C ASN A 568 -1.13 -2.00 12.44
N LEU A 569 0.10 -1.54 12.20
CA LEU A 569 0.99 -0.97 13.22
C LEU A 569 1.39 0.46 12.89
N PHE A 570 1.21 1.37 13.85
CA PHE A 570 1.72 2.73 13.81
C PHE A 570 2.51 3.04 15.08
N LEU A 571 3.48 3.96 14.97
CA LEU A 571 4.24 4.46 16.10
C LEU A 571 4.02 5.97 16.25
N GLN A 572 3.78 6.43 17.47
CA GLN A 572 3.64 7.84 17.81
C GLN A 572 4.63 8.27 18.89
N THR A 573 5.55 9.15 18.51
CA THR A 573 6.69 9.50 19.37
C THR A 573 6.29 10.37 20.55
N TYR A 574 6.92 10.13 21.68
CA TYR A 574 6.87 11.01 22.83
C TYR A 574 8.27 11.19 23.45
N THR A 575 8.42 12.20 24.28
CA THR A 575 9.68 12.47 25.00
C THR A 575 9.53 11.98 26.43
N LYS A 576 10.43 11.10 26.88
CA LYS A 576 10.48 10.63 28.26
C LYS A 576 10.93 11.79 29.19
N PRO A 577 10.66 11.72 30.50
CA PRO A 577 11.10 12.73 31.45
C PRO A 577 12.63 12.97 31.48
N ASP A 578 13.42 11.98 31.05
CA ASP A 578 14.89 12.05 30.95
C ASP A 578 15.41 12.74 29.68
N GLY A 579 14.52 13.15 28.76
CA GLY A 579 14.84 13.80 27.49
C GLY A 579 15.05 12.83 26.32
N THR A 580 15.09 11.51 26.56
CA THR A 580 15.15 10.51 25.49
C THR A 580 13.80 10.38 24.76
N LYS A 581 13.83 9.87 23.54
CA LYS A 581 12.62 9.64 22.72
C LYS A 581 12.19 8.19 22.84
N SER A 582 10.88 7.98 22.93
CA SER A 582 10.23 6.67 22.76
C SER A 582 9.01 6.86 21.85
N ALA A 583 8.26 5.79 21.62
CA ALA A 583 7.01 5.84 20.89
C ALA A 583 5.95 4.94 21.52
N TRP A 584 4.70 5.35 21.41
CA TRP A 584 3.54 4.49 21.63
C TRP A 584 3.30 3.69 20.35
N ALA A 585 3.33 2.37 20.45
CA ALA A 585 2.80 1.49 19.43
C ALA A 585 1.27 1.50 19.51
N ILE A 586 0.64 1.58 18.35
CA ILE A 586 -0.80 1.55 18.18
C ILE A 586 -1.05 0.46 17.16
N MET A 587 -1.74 -0.60 17.58
CA MET A 587 -1.95 -1.77 16.75
C MET A 587 -3.42 -2.19 16.75
N ALA A 588 -3.90 -2.64 15.59
CA ALA A 588 -5.12 -3.42 15.50
C ALA A 588 -4.96 -4.56 14.50
N TYR A 589 -5.72 -5.63 14.69
CA TYR A 589 -5.76 -6.79 13.80
C TYR A 589 -7.16 -7.41 13.79
N GLU A 590 -7.40 -8.33 12.84
CA GLU A 590 -8.64 -9.09 12.77
C GLU A 590 -8.43 -10.45 13.44
N GLU A 591 -9.31 -10.87 14.33
CA GLU A 591 -9.23 -12.16 15.03
C GLU A 591 -10.52 -12.94 14.87
N THR A 592 -10.44 -14.24 14.60
CA THR A 592 -11.64 -15.09 14.56
C THR A 592 -12.29 -15.15 15.94
N LYS A 593 -13.61 -15.26 15.97
CA LYS A 593 -14.35 -15.21 17.24
C LYS A 593 -14.14 -16.45 18.13
N GLY A 594 -13.67 -17.57 17.56
CA GLY A 594 -13.28 -18.77 18.31
C GLY A 594 -14.44 -19.49 19.00
N VAL A 595 -15.66 -19.36 18.46
CA VAL A 595 -16.89 -19.87 19.08
C VAL A 595 -17.54 -20.93 18.19
N GLY A 596 -17.39 -22.19 18.59
CA GLY A 596 -17.99 -23.33 17.91
C GLY A 596 -17.64 -24.64 18.63
N LEU A 597 -18.56 -25.62 18.56
CA LEU A 597 -18.30 -27.02 18.93
C LEU A 597 -17.76 -27.83 17.73
N GLY A 598 -17.12 -27.13 16.79
CA GLY A 598 -16.69 -27.69 15.52
C GLY A 598 -15.21 -28.03 15.54
N ALA A 599 -14.90 -29.19 14.96
CA ALA A 599 -13.53 -29.68 14.86
C ALA A 599 -12.61 -28.63 14.23
N PRO A 600 -11.31 -28.61 14.58
CA PRO A 600 -10.33 -27.68 14.00
C PRO A 600 -10.25 -27.73 12.46
N ASP A 601 -10.79 -28.79 11.84
CA ASP A 601 -10.87 -29.00 10.39
C ASP A 601 -12.28 -28.74 9.81
N HIS A 602 -13.14 -27.99 10.50
CA HIS A 602 -14.47 -27.66 9.99
C HIS A 602 -14.35 -26.74 8.77
N ASP A 603 -14.67 -27.31 7.61
CA ASP A 603 -14.87 -26.61 6.35
C ASP A 603 -16.38 -26.60 6.08
N PRO A 604 -17.02 -25.41 6.02
CA PRO A 604 -18.44 -25.28 5.69
C PRO A 604 -18.83 -26.00 4.39
N ASP A 605 -17.88 -26.23 3.47
CA ASP A 605 -18.14 -26.79 2.14
C ASP A 605 -17.56 -28.19 1.88
N GLY A 606 -17.15 -28.96 2.91
CA GLY A 606 -16.96 -30.40 2.70
C GLY A 606 -15.84 -31.12 3.44
N GLY A 607 -15.48 -30.68 4.65
CA GLY A 607 -14.67 -31.50 5.55
C GLY A 607 -15.41 -32.77 6.00
N PRO A 608 -14.72 -33.78 6.58
CA PRO A 608 -15.34 -35.00 7.10
C PRO A 608 -16.39 -34.78 8.20
N TYR A 609 -16.58 -33.53 8.67
CA TYR A 609 -17.54 -33.12 9.69
C TYR A 609 -18.76 -32.32 9.17
N GLY A 610 -18.84 -31.92 7.89
CA GLY A 610 -20.07 -31.40 7.27
C GLY A 610 -20.83 -30.30 8.04
N ASP A 611 -22.15 -30.19 7.80
CA ASP A 611 -23.14 -29.18 8.27
C ASP A 611 -23.29 -29.00 9.83
N ASP A 612 -22.25 -29.21 10.63
CA ASP A 612 -22.30 -28.96 12.08
C ASP A 612 -22.57 -27.46 12.37
N TYR A 613 -23.45 -27.22 13.35
CA TYR A 613 -23.88 -25.88 13.75
C TYR A 613 -22.70 -25.04 14.26
N LEU A 614 -22.32 -24.01 13.50
CA LEU A 614 -21.39 -22.98 13.96
C LEU A 614 -22.19 -21.85 14.62
N ALA A 615 -22.00 -21.68 15.91
CA ALA A 615 -22.76 -20.72 16.71
C ALA A 615 -22.58 -19.28 16.27
N GLU A 616 -21.36 -18.94 15.85
CA GLU A 616 -21.05 -17.63 15.33
C GLU A 616 -19.79 -17.68 14.47
N SER A 617 -19.81 -16.96 13.35
CA SER A 617 -18.73 -16.94 12.36
C SER A 617 -18.13 -15.54 12.25
N GLY A 618 -16.99 -15.42 11.56
CA GLY A 618 -16.40 -14.12 11.27
C GLY A 618 -15.34 -13.69 12.29
N LYS A 619 -15.15 -12.37 12.41
CA LYS A 619 -14.02 -11.79 13.11
C LYS A 619 -14.40 -10.59 13.97
N ASN A 620 -13.59 -10.37 15.00
CA ASN A 620 -13.55 -9.14 15.77
C ASN A 620 -12.33 -8.31 15.40
N VAL A 621 -12.41 -7.00 15.63
CA VAL A 621 -11.26 -6.10 15.52
C VAL A 621 -10.64 -5.93 16.89
N ILE A 622 -9.40 -6.39 17.07
CA ILE A 622 -8.67 -6.29 18.33
C ILE A 622 -7.73 -5.09 18.32
N TYR A 623 -7.58 -4.40 19.45
CA TYR A 623 -6.77 -3.20 19.61
C TYR A 623 -5.79 -3.26 20.77
N HIS A 624 -4.57 -2.76 20.52
CA HIS A 624 -3.50 -2.59 21.50
C HIS A 624 -2.88 -1.20 21.45
N SER A 625 -2.47 -0.70 22.62
CA SER A 625 -1.54 0.43 22.68
C SER A 625 -0.58 0.39 23.87
N PHE A 626 0.71 0.29 23.56
CA PHE A 626 1.80 0.09 24.53
C PHE A 626 3.04 0.91 24.15
N ASP A 627 4.03 1.00 25.05
CA ASP A 627 5.32 1.61 24.67
C ASP A 627 6.06 0.64 23.76
N PHE A 628 6.60 1.09 22.62
CA PHE A 628 7.13 0.19 21.59
C PHE A 628 8.31 -0.71 22.04
N GLN A 629 8.94 -0.41 23.18
CA GLN A 629 9.97 -1.25 23.81
C GLN A 629 9.43 -2.17 24.91
N ASN A 630 8.16 -2.00 25.30
CA ASN A 630 7.47 -2.77 26.33
C ASN A 630 6.11 -3.21 25.76
N PRO A 631 6.11 -4.16 24.80
CA PRO A 631 4.89 -4.66 24.20
C PRO A 631 4.02 -5.45 25.18
N ASP A 632 2.73 -5.55 24.86
CA ASP A 632 1.86 -6.53 25.51
C ASP A 632 2.36 -7.94 25.14
N LEU A 633 2.21 -8.91 26.05
CA LEU A 633 2.70 -10.27 25.88
C LEU A 633 1.50 -11.23 25.98
N VAL A 634 1.20 -11.97 24.91
CA VAL A 634 0.17 -13.02 24.89
C VAL A 634 -1.17 -12.52 25.49
N SER A 635 -1.72 -11.48 24.88
CA SER A 635 -2.87 -10.72 25.36
C SER A 635 -4.05 -10.85 24.41
N ALA A 636 -5.26 -10.98 24.96
CA ALA A 636 -6.53 -10.93 24.22
C ALA A 636 -6.83 -9.53 23.63
N GLY A 637 -6.06 -8.51 24.00
CA GLY A 637 -6.26 -7.14 23.54
C GLY A 637 -7.61 -6.56 23.98
N ASN A 638 -8.18 -5.67 23.15
CA ASN A 638 -9.49 -5.06 23.39
C ASN A 638 -10.32 -5.09 22.11
N ILE A 639 -11.56 -5.60 22.19
CA ILE A 639 -12.49 -5.63 21.06
C ILE A 639 -12.97 -4.20 20.76
N LEU A 640 -12.87 -3.78 19.49
CA LEU A 640 -13.28 -2.44 19.05
C LEU A 640 -14.74 -2.36 18.61
N ASN A 641 -15.24 -3.38 17.92
CA ASN A 641 -16.64 -3.46 17.50
C ASN A 641 -17.57 -3.67 18.70
N PHE A 642 -18.83 -3.26 18.55
CA PHE A 642 -19.80 -3.31 19.64
C PHE A 642 -20.52 -4.66 19.64
N PRO A 643 -20.97 -5.14 20.82
CA PRO A 643 -21.81 -6.33 20.89
C PRO A 643 -23.15 -6.07 20.21
N GLU A 644 -23.75 -7.12 19.68
CA GLU A 644 -25.09 -7.07 19.10
C GLU A 644 -26.16 -6.73 20.14
N MET A 645 -27.17 -5.99 19.68
CA MET A 645 -28.32 -5.60 20.48
C MET A 645 -29.62 -5.85 19.72
N ASP A 646 -30.69 -6.16 20.46
CA ASP A 646 -32.04 -6.18 19.91
C ASP A 646 -32.59 -4.77 19.62
N GLU A 647 -33.78 -4.69 19.01
CA GLU A 647 -34.47 -3.42 18.71
C GLU A 647 -34.78 -2.59 19.99
N GLU A 648 -34.82 -3.24 21.15
CA GLU A 648 -35.03 -2.61 22.45
C GLU A 648 -33.72 -2.16 23.15
N GLY A 649 -32.54 -2.46 22.56
CA GLY A 649 -31.22 -2.10 23.09
C GLY A 649 -30.68 -3.07 24.15
N ASN A 650 -31.19 -4.29 24.24
CA ASN A 650 -30.65 -5.32 25.12
C ASN A 650 -29.54 -6.11 24.41
N LEU A 651 -28.47 -6.43 25.15
CA LEU A 651 -27.36 -7.26 24.66
C LEU A 651 -27.84 -8.65 24.23
N LEU A 652 -27.40 -9.07 23.04
CA LEU A 652 -27.57 -10.42 22.54
C LEU A 652 -26.41 -11.33 22.95
N TYR A 653 -26.73 -12.62 23.08
CA TYR A 653 -25.80 -13.67 23.50
C TYR A 653 -25.84 -14.81 22.51
N LEU A 654 -24.73 -15.52 22.39
CA LEU A 654 -24.61 -16.70 21.56
C LEU A 654 -25.57 -17.79 21.98
N GLN A 655 -26.17 -18.45 20.99
CA GLN A 655 -27.15 -19.52 21.18
C GLN A 655 -26.69 -20.77 20.44
N ASP A 656 -27.14 -21.94 20.90
CA ASP A 656 -27.00 -23.22 20.19
C ASP A 656 -28.13 -23.43 19.15
N GLU A 657 -28.09 -24.54 18.41
CA GLU A 657 -29.10 -24.89 17.40
C GLU A 657 -30.53 -24.95 18.00
N GLU A 658 -30.64 -25.26 19.29
CA GLU A 658 -31.90 -25.32 20.02
C GLU A 658 -32.32 -23.99 20.70
N GLY A 659 -31.52 -22.92 20.55
CA GLY A 659 -31.78 -21.59 21.10
C GLY A 659 -31.39 -21.42 22.58
N ASN A 660 -30.62 -22.34 23.17
CA ASN A 660 -30.07 -22.17 24.51
C ASN A 660 -28.79 -21.34 24.47
N GLN A 661 -28.53 -20.54 25.50
CA GLN A 661 -27.31 -19.74 25.58
C GLN A 661 -26.06 -20.61 25.65
N MET A 662 -25.08 -20.27 24.83
CA MET A 662 -23.74 -20.85 24.92
C MET A 662 -22.96 -20.24 26.06
N LEU A 663 -22.30 -21.11 26.82
CA LEU A 663 -21.56 -20.74 28.01
C LEU A 663 -20.06 -20.90 27.78
N ASP A 664 -19.26 -20.03 28.40
CA ASP A 664 -17.82 -20.16 28.47
C ASP A 664 -17.38 -21.29 29.43
N TRP A 665 -16.07 -21.47 29.62
CA TRP A 665 -15.50 -22.45 30.53
C TRP A 665 -15.86 -22.20 32.02
N GLN A 666 -16.28 -20.99 32.37
CA GLN A 666 -16.75 -20.62 33.70
C GLN A 666 -18.27 -20.83 33.88
N GLY A 667 -18.97 -21.20 32.81
CA GLY A 667 -20.43 -21.36 32.78
C GLY A 667 -21.20 -20.05 32.63
N LEU A 668 -20.58 -19.01 32.05
CA LEU A 668 -21.17 -17.69 31.83
C LEU A 668 -21.57 -17.50 30.36
N PRO A 669 -22.70 -16.83 30.06
CA PRO A 669 -23.12 -16.56 28.69
C PRO A 669 -22.14 -15.70 27.90
N GLN A 670 -21.89 -16.05 26.64
CA GLN A 670 -21.01 -15.29 25.74
C GLN A 670 -21.79 -14.27 24.90
N LEU A 671 -21.25 -13.06 24.75
CA LEU A 671 -21.86 -11.98 23.96
C LEU A 671 -21.75 -12.27 22.45
N ALA A 672 -22.77 -11.89 21.69
CA ALA A 672 -22.74 -11.93 20.23
C ALA A 672 -22.16 -10.63 19.65
N TYR A 673 -21.45 -10.71 18.54
CA TYR A 673 -20.84 -9.57 17.86
C TYR A 673 -21.07 -9.64 16.35
N GLU A 674 -21.26 -8.50 15.68
CA GLU A 674 -21.25 -8.52 14.21
C GLU A 674 -19.83 -8.74 13.66
N ASN A 675 -19.74 -9.21 12.42
CA ASN A 675 -18.46 -9.45 11.77
C ASN A 675 -17.75 -8.13 11.44
N ALA A 676 -16.63 -7.87 12.13
CA ALA A 676 -15.84 -6.65 12.00
C ALA A 676 -14.45 -6.94 11.40
N ARG A 677 -14.03 -6.12 10.43
CA ARG A 677 -12.78 -6.34 9.66
C ARG A 677 -12.14 -5.07 9.12
N ARG A 678 -10.91 -5.20 8.64
CA ARG A 678 -10.13 -4.17 7.93
C ARG A 678 -9.92 -2.87 8.74
N PRO A 679 -9.40 -2.92 9.98
CA PRO A 679 -9.18 -1.71 10.76
C PRO A 679 -8.18 -0.75 10.10
N ARG A 680 -8.53 0.54 10.05
CA ARG A 680 -7.67 1.63 9.59
C ARG A 680 -7.63 2.76 10.61
N PHE A 681 -6.42 3.22 10.88
CA PHE A 681 -6.21 4.34 11.78
C PHE A 681 -6.07 5.65 11.02
N ILE A 682 -6.80 6.64 11.49
CA ILE A 682 -6.63 8.05 11.18
C ILE A 682 -6.14 8.71 12.47
N LEU A 683 -4.84 8.98 12.56
CA LEU A 683 -4.22 9.43 13.80
C LEU A 683 -3.29 10.62 13.59
N GLN A 684 -3.07 11.37 14.66
CA GLN A 684 -2.11 12.47 14.71
C GLN A 684 -1.35 12.46 16.02
N SER A 685 -0.22 13.16 16.06
CA SER A 685 0.54 13.34 17.30
C SER A 685 -0.27 14.11 18.33
N LYS A 686 -0.05 13.83 19.62
CA LYS A 686 -0.67 14.59 20.72
C LYS A 686 -0.42 16.10 20.63
N SER A 687 0.72 16.53 20.09
CA SER A 687 1.03 17.96 19.91
C SER A 687 0.27 18.63 18.77
N ALA A 688 -0.36 17.85 17.88
CA ALA A 688 -1.09 18.34 16.72
C ALA A 688 -2.60 18.44 16.97
N VAL A 689 -3.12 17.92 18.10
CA VAL A 689 -4.56 17.93 18.40
C VAL A 689 -5.10 19.35 18.48
N GLY A 690 -6.28 19.56 17.91
CA GLY A 690 -7.00 20.83 17.98
C GLY A 690 -7.86 20.97 19.23
N ALA A 691 -8.89 21.80 19.16
CA ALA A 691 -9.81 22.05 20.26
C ALA A 691 -10.67 20.81 20.62
N SER A 692 -10.90 19.92 19.66
CA SER A 692 -11.62 18.65 19.85
C SER A 692 -10.88 17.68 20.77
N SER A 693 -9.56 17.84 20.93
CA SER A 693 -8.69 16.86 21.58
C SER A 693 -8.66 15.48 20.91
N THR A 694 -9.26 15.30 19.72
CA THR A 694 -9.22 14.04 18.97
C THR A 694 -7.81 13.69 18.55
N VAL A 695 -7.32 12.53 18.96
CA VAL A 695 -5.96 12.05 18.66
C VAL A 695 -5.95 10.85 17.71
N LEU A 696 -7.03 10.06 17.73
CA LEU A 696 -7.18 8.86 16.93
C LEU A 696 -8.66 8.67 16.56
N LEU A 697 -8.86 8.26 15.32
CA LEU A 697 -10.10 7.80 14.72
C LEU A 697 -9.81 6.41 14.14
N VAL A 698 -10.63 5.42 14.48
CA VAL A 698 -10.51 4.05 13.98
C VAL A 698 -11.71 3.76 13.09
N LEU A 699 -11.44 3.50 11.81
CA LEU A 699 -12.43 3.03 10.85
C LEU A 699 -12.32 1.51 10.72
N TYR A 700 -13.46 0.83 10.63
CA TYR A 700 -13.51 -0.60 10.34
C TYR A 700 -14.79 -0.93 9.57
N LYS A 701 -14.80 -2.08 8.90
CA LYS A 701 -15.95 -2.58 8.15
C LYS A 701 -16.75 -3.52 9.05
N GLU A 702 -18.04 -3.32 9.18
CA GLU A 702 -18.93 -4.10 10.06
C GLU A 702 -20.20 -4.51 9.30
N GLY A 703 -20.65 -5.74 9.49
CA GLY A 703 -21.88 -6.24 8.87
C GLY A 703 -22.27 -7.61 9.41
N GLN A 704 -23.46 -8.04 9.03
CA GLN A 704 -24.01 -9.33 9.47
C GLN A 704 -23.12 -10.52 9.09
N ASP A 705 -23.21 -11.57 9.91
CA ASP A 705 -22.53 -12.83 9.70
C ASP A 705 -22.86 -13.47 8.34
N GLY A 706 -21.82 -13.98 7.67
CA GLY A 706 -21.92 -14.62 6.37
C GLY A 706 -20.90 -14.11 5.35
N MET A 707 -20.42 -15.01 4.50
CA MET A 707 -19.48 -14.66 3.43
C MET A 707 -20.16 -13.81 2.36
N GLY A 708 -19.46 -12.78 1.87
CA GLY A 708 -19.96 -11.91 0.78
C GLY A 708 -21.11 -10.97 1.14
N ARG A 709 -21.52 -10.89 2.42
CA ARG A 709 -22.60 -10.01 2.88
C ARG A 709 -22.23 -8.51 2.85
N PRO A 710 -23.24 -7.63 2.72
CA PRO A 710 -23.05 -6.18 2.79
C PRO A 710 -22.42 -5.77 4.11
N SER A 711 -21.70 -4.65 4.10
CA SER A 711 -21.16 -4.10 5.34
C SER A 711 -20.86 -2.62 5.22
N ASP A 712 -21.03 -1.94 6.35
CA ASP A 712 -20.85 -0.52 6.55
C ASP A 712 -19.45 -0.15 7.03
N ILE A 713 -19.12 1.13 6.93
CA ILE A 713 -17.91 1.72 7.52
C ILE A 713 -18.28 2.37 8.85
N MET A 714 -17.79 1.78 9.93
CA MET A 714 -17.99 2.25 11.29
C MET A 714 -16.80 3.05 11.77
N LEU A 715 -17.04 4.06 12.59
CA LEU A 715 -16.03 4.96 13.12
C LEU A 715 -16.09 5.04 14.64
N ARG A 716 -14.93 4.83 15.28
CA ARG A 716 -14.72 5.12 16.70
C ARG A 716 -13.68 6.23 16.89
N ARG A 717 -13.90 7.04 17.93
CA ARG A 717 -13.09 8.23 18.22
C ARG A 717 -12.39 8.13 19.58
N VAL A 718 -11.19 8.68 19.66
CA VAL A 718 -10.35 8.72 20.87
C VAL A 718 -9.88 10.14 21.13
N GLU A 719 -10.12 10.62 22.34
CA GLU A 719 -9.65 11.93 22.81
C GLU A 719 -8.40 11.76 23.68
N ALA A 720 -7.56 12.80 23.79
CA ALA A 720 -6.36 12.77 24.62
C ALA A 720 -6.57 13.51 25.96
N PRO A 721 -7.11 12.86 27.02
CA PRO A 721 -7.62 13.55 28.21
C PRO A 721 -6.55 14.06 29.19
N GLY A 722 -5.26 13.66 29.05
CA GLY A 722 -4.25 13.97 30.06
C GLY A 722 -2.84 13.45 29.79
N PRO A 723 -1.90 13.50 30.76
CA PRO A 723 -0.55 12.97 30.62
C PRO A 723 -0.54 11.43 30.51
N GLY A 724 0.49 10.86 29.88
CA GLY A 724 0.60 9.41 29.62
C GLY A 724 0.34 9.05 28.15
N ASN A 725 0.04 7.78 27.89
CA ASN A 725 -0.33 7.28 26.56
C ASN A 725 -1.72 7.84 26.18
N PRO A 726 -1.82 8.70 25.14
CA PRO A 726 -3.10 9.25 24.71
C PRO A 726 -3.94 8.26 23.88
N TYR A 727 -3.34 7.14 23.42
CA TYR A 727 -3.98 6.15 22.56
C TYR A 727 -4.45 4.91 23.32
N ARG A 728 -4.65 4.99 24.64
CA ARG A 728 -5.13 3.82 25.39
C ARG A 728 -6.59 3.51 25.05
N TYR A 729 -6.98 2.25 25.19
CA TYR A 729 -8.35 1.80 24.95
C TYR A 729 -9.37 2.56 25.84
N GLU A 730 -9.00 2.91 27.08
CA GLU A 730 -9.90 3.62 27.99
C GLU A 730 -10.21 5.07 27.56
N ASN A 731 -9.48 5.60 26.59
CA ASN A 731 -9.71 6.93 26.04
C ASN A 731 -10.68 6.92 24.84
N PHE A 732 -11.12 5.75 24.38
CA PHE A 732 -12.18 5.67 23.38
C PHE A 732 -13.46 6.28 23.93
N ILE A 733 -14.13 7.07 23.09
CA ILE A 733 -15.41 7.65 23.44
C ILE A 733 -16.43 6.53 23.51
N CYS A 734 -17.19 6.57 24.60
CA CYS A 734 -18.29 5.67 24.87
C CYS A 734 -19.40 6.46 25.56
N ASP A 735 -20.55 6.55 24.90
CA ASP A 735 -21.69 7.32 25.41
C ASP A 735 -22.49 6.51 26.44
N GLU A 736 -22.42 5.17 26.36
CA GLU A 736 -23.11 4.26 27.26
C GLU A 736 -22.32 2.98 27.50
N TRP A 737 -22.18 2.62 28.78
CA TRP A 737 -21.58 1.37 29.24
C TRP A 737 -22.64 0.47 29.88
N VAL A 738 -22.67 -0.79 29.49
CA VAL A 738 -23.58 -1.81 30.03
C VAL A 738 -22.76 -2.94 30.63
N THR A 739 -23.17 -3.41 31.81
CA THR A 739 -22.62 -4.64 32.40
C THR A 739 -23.44 -5.83 31.94
N ALA A 740 -22.81 -6.71 31.17
CA ALA A 740 -23.39 -7.95 30.66
C ALA A 740 -23.63 -8.97 31.79
N VAL A 741 -24.40 -10.02 31.50
CA VAL A 741 -24.76 -11.07 32.47
C VAL A 741 -23.54 -11.85 32.96
N ASN A 742 -22.50 -11.98 32.11
CA ASN A 742 -21.20 -12.56 32.46
C ASN A 742 -20.35 -11.65 33.38
N GLY A 743 -20.81 -10.44 33.69
CA GLY A 743 -20.10 -9.47 34.53
C GLY A 743 -19.12 -8.56 33.78
N GLU A 744 -18.95 -8.77 32.48
CA GLU A 744 -18.16 -7.90 31.61
C GLU A 744 -18.83 -6.54 31.44
N THR A 745 -18.05 -5.46 31.40
CA THR A 745 -18.58 -4.11 31.14
C THR A 745 -18.17 -3.66 29.76
N VAL A 746 -19.13 -3.53 28.87
CA VAL A 746 -18.93 -3.29 27.43
C VAL A 746 -19.51 -1.93 27.02
N CYS A 747 -18.88 -1.31 26.03
CA CYS A 747 -19.38 -0.09 25.43
C CYS A 747 -20.45 -0.43 24.37
N VAL A 748 -21.59 0.26 24.40
CA VAL A 748 -22.72 -0.01 23.49
C VAL A 748 -23.17 1.21 22.68
N ALA A 749 -22.61 2.39 22.95
CA ALA A 749 -22.94 3.63 22.24
C ALA A 749 -21.71 4.53 22.04
N GLY A 750 -21.72 5.33 20.97
CA GLY A 750 -20.63 6.25 20.61
C GLY A 750 -19.84 5.87 19.35
N VAL A 751 -20.28 4.83 18.63
CA VAL A 751 -19.84 4.53 17.25
C VAL A 751 -20.64 5.37 16.26
N GLN A 752 -20.02 5.79 15.16
CA GLN A 752 -20.71 6.49 14.06
C GLN A 752 -20.69 5.64 12.80
N ASN A 753 -21.85 5.43 12.18
CA ASN A 753 -21.96 4.80 10.88
C ASN A 753 -21.72 5.82 9.76
N MET A 754 -20.65 5.63 9.01
CA MET A 754 -20.17 6.61 8.05
C MET A 754 -20.75 6.42 6.64
N SER A 755 -21.24 5.22 6.32
CA SER A 755 -21.72 4.85 4.99
C SER A 755 -23.24 4.71 4.88
N SER A 756 -23.96 4.42 5.97
CA SER A 756 -25.40 4.20 5.91
C SER A 756 -26.17 5.36 5.25
N VAL A 757 -27.19 4.99 4.49
CA VAL A 757 -28.17 5.88 3.86
C VAL A 757 -29.59 5.33 4.06
N THR A 758 -30.58 6.20 3.90
CA THR A 758 -31.99 5.80 3.88
C THR A 758 -32.48 5.69 2.43
N PRO A 759 -32.87 4.50 1.94
CA PRO A 759 -33.53 4.36 0.64
C PRO A 759 -34.85 5.15 0.60
N THR A 760 -35.03 5.99 -0.43
CA THR A 760 -36.25 6.78 -0.64
C THR A 760 -37.08 6.27 -1.81
N GLU A 761 -36.44 5.61 -2.77
CA GLU A 761 -37.11 4.98 -3.92
C GLU A 761 -36.41 3.68 -4.29
N THR A 762 -37.19 2.61 -4.44
CA THR A 762 -36.71 1.27 -4.80
C THR A 762 -37.50 0.71 -5.98
N TRP A 763 -36.87 -0.11 -6.80
CA TRP A 763 -37.49 -0.84 -7.89
C TRP A 763 -37.19 -2.33 -7.80
N ILE A 764 -38.19 -3.15 -8.11
CA ILE A 764 -38.06 -4.61 -8.10
C ILE A 764 -37.84 -5.06 -9.53
N ASN A 765 -36.76 -5.79 -9.78
CA ASN A 765 -36.48 -6.32 -11.10
C ASN A 765 -37.49 -7.43 -11.46
N PRO A 766 -38.37 -7.21 -12.47
CA PRO A 766 -39.34 -8.22 -12.89
C PRO A 766 -38.71 -9.44 -13.57
N ASP A 767 -37.47 -9.30 -14.04
CA ASP A 767 -36.68 -10.33 -14.73
C ASP A 767 -35.55 -10.87 -13.83
N SER A 768 -35.68 -10.74 -12.50
CA SER A 768 -34.70 -11.27 -11.55
C SER A 768 -34.56 -12.79 -11.70
N ASP A 769 -33.31 -13.24 -11.85
CA ASP A 769 -32.97 -14.66 -11.82
C ASP A 769 -33.23 -15.21 -10.41
N PRO A 770 -34.08 -16.24 -10.25
CA PRO A 770 -34.31 -16.88 -8.94
C PRO A 770 -33.04 -17.40 -8.27
N ASP A 771 -31.99 -17.68 -9.05
CA ASP A 771 -30.73 -18.24 -8.58
C ASP A 771 -29.69 -17.14 -8.26
N ALA A 772 -29.97 -15.86 -8.54
CA ALA A 772 -29.08 -14.75 -8.18
C ALA A 772 -29.19 -14.40 -6.68
N VAL A 773 -28.04 -14.26 -6.01
CA VAL A 773 -27.97 -13.86 -4.59
C VAL A 773 -28.41 -12.40 -4.42
N GLY A 774 -29.53 -12.19 -3.73
CA GLY A 774 -30.14 -10.88 -3.48
C GLY A 774 -31.68 -10.95 -3.53
N ASP A 775 -32.38 -9.91 -3.08
CA ASP A 775 -33.86 -9.88 -3.06
C ASP A 775 -34.50 -9.34 -4.36
N GLY A 776 -33.66 -9.04 -5.37
CA GLY A 776 -34.10 -8.44 -6.64
C GLY A 776 -34.51 -6.97 -6.53
N ILE A 777 -34.25 -6.32 -5.38
CA ILE A 777 -34.54 -4.90 -5.15
C ILE A 777 -33.32 -4.05 -5.56
N LYS A 778 -33.60 -3.00 -6.32
CA LYS A 778 -32.64 -1.94 -6.68
C LYS A 778 -33.07 -0.63 -6.03
N VAL A 779 -32.23 -0.08 -5.16
CA VAL A 779 -32.31 1.28 -4.65
C VAL A 779 -32.02 2.25 -5.79
N ILE A 780 -33.01 3.07 -6.14
CA ILE A 780 -32.90 4.11 -7.18
C ILE A 780 -32.47 5.43 -6.55
N ARG A 781 -33.08 5.79 -5.41
CA ARG A 781 -32.79 7.03 -4.69
C ARG A 781 -32.60 6.76 -3.21
N TRP A 782 -31.74 7.55 -2.60
CA TRP A 782 -31.43 7.50 -1.18
C TRP A 782 -31.12 8.90 -0.66
N GLU A 783 -31.21 9.08 0.65
CA GLU A 783 -30.75 10.28 1.34
C GLU A 783 -29.87 9.90 2.53
N GLN A 784 -28.84 10.71 2.79
CA GLN A 784 -28.04 10.58 4.01
C GLN A 784 -28.34 11.77 4.92
N THR A 785 -28.81 11.47 6.13
CA THR A 785 -29.18 12.43 7.17
C THR A 785 -28.27 12.26 8.39
N ILE A 786 -28.41 13.17 9.36
CA ILE A 786 -27.64 13.07 10.62
C ILE A 786 -28.01 11.84 11.44
N ASP A 787 -29.27 11.40 11.36
CA ASP A 787 -29.76 10.24 12.12
C ASP A 787 -29.06 8.96 11.65
N ASN A 788 -28.68 8.89 10.36
CA ASN A 788 -27.97 7.74 9.80
C ASN A 788 -26.61 7.47 10.44
N LEU A 789 -26.01 8.46 11.13
CA LEU A 789 -24.77 8.25 11.88
C LEU A 789 -24.95 7.27 13.05
N SER A 790 -26.18 7.05 13.52
CA SER A 790 -26.47 6.13 14.63
C SER A 790 -27.05 4.80 14.16
N ASP A 791 -27.14 4.57 12.85
CA ASP A 791 -27.72 3.35 12.30
C ASP A 791 -26.83 2.14 12.61
N PRO A 792 -27.42 1.01 13.06
CA PRO A 792 -26.69 -0.25 13.11
C PRO A 792 -26.40 -0.73 11.69
N SER A 793 -25.34 -1.55 11.53
CA SER A 793 -24.84 -1.95 10.20
C SER A 793 -25.84 -2.76 9.37
N TRP A 794 -26.84 -3.36 10.02
CA TRP A 794 -27.87 -4.17 9.37
C TRP A 794 -29.11 -3.38 8.93
N LEU A 795 -29.23 -2.10 9.28
CA LEU A 795 -30.47 -1.33 9.05
C LEU A 795 -30.77 -1.17 7.56
N ASN A 796 -29.74 -0.93 6.74
CA ASN A 796 -29.84 -0.92 5.29
C ASN A 796 -29.21 -2.21 4.73
N PRO A 797 -29.99 -3.20 4.26
CA PRO A 797 -29.43 -4.45 3.76
C PRO A 797 -28.95 -4.39 2.30
N HIS A 798 -29.12 -3.25 1.61
CA HIS A 798 -28.90 -3.11 0.17
C HIS A 798 -27.55 -2.50 -0.20
N ASP A 799 -26.95 -1.70 0.67
CA ASP A 799 -25.72 -0.99 0.39
C ASP A 799 -24.47 -1.80 0.77
N ASP A 800 -23.32 -1.36 0.26
CA ASP A 800 -22.04 -1.90 0.70
C ASP A 800 -20.93 -0.86 0.52
N ALA A 801 -20.06 -0.76 1.53
CA ALA A 801 -18.99 0.23 1.55
C ALA A 801 -17.62 -0.43 1.79
N ARG A 802 -16.62 -0.05 1.00
CA ARG A 802 -15.29 -0.71 0.99
C ARG A 802 -14.16 0.31 0.94
N ALA A 803 -12.94 -0.21 1.08
CA ALA A 803 -11.68 0.51 0.84
C ALA A 803 -11.50 1.85 1.58
N HIS A 804 -12.09 2.03 2.76
CA HIS A 804 -12.04 3.28 3.51
C HIS A 804 -10.61 3.80 3.79
N ARG A 805 -10.43 5.12 3.72
CA ARG A 805 -9.18 5.88 3.95
C ARG A 805 -9.51 7.20 4.62
N GLY A 806 -8.51 7.83 5.24
CA GLY A 806 -8.66 9.21 5.67
C GLY A 806 -7.42 9.75 6.37
N GLN A 807 -7.53 11.00 6.83
CA GLN A 807 -6.49 11.78 7.49
C GLN A 807 -7.11 12.75 8.49
N ILE A 808 -6.35 13.08 9.54
CA ILE A 808 -6.70 14.11 10.53
C ILE A 808 -5.55 15.10 10.69
N ARG A 809 -5.88 16.39 10.82
CA ARG A 809 -4.96 17.50 11.06
C ARG A 809 -5.62 18.54 11.97
N GLY A 810 -5.19 18.60 13.23
CA GLY A 810 -5.88 19.44 14.21
C GLY A 810 -7.29 18.93 14.41
N ASP A 811 -8.27 19.73 14.02
CA ASP A 811 -9.69 19.35 14.04
C ASP A 811 -10.22 19.02 12.64
N PHE A 812 -9.44 19.22 11.57
CA PHE A 812 -9.87 18.85 10.23
C PHE A 812 -9.69 17.36 10.00
N VAL A 813 -10.75 16.68 9.61
CA VAL A 813 -10.78 15.27 9.22
C VAL A 813 -11.33 15.19 7.81
N VAL A 814 -10.68 14.39 6.98
CA VAL A 814 -11.20 13.96 5.70
C VAL A 814 -11.12 12.45 5.63
N MET A 815 -12.21 11.81 5.23
CA MET A 815 -12.25 10.38 4.99
C MET A 815 -12.98 10.09 3.69
N GLY A 816 -12.74 8.93 3.11
CA GLY A 816 -13.46 8.47 1.95
C GLY A 816 -13.41 6.97 1.81
N PHE A 817 -14.34 6.45 1.04
CA PHE A 817 -14.63 5.04 0.88
C PHE A 817 -15.30 4.82 -0.47
N THR A 818 -15.19 3.61 -1.00
CA THR A 818 -16.00 3.23 -2.15
C THR A 818 -17.35 2.77 -1.67
N TYR A 819 -18.44 3.20 -2.29
CA TYR A 819 -19.79 2.86 -1.87
C TYR A 819 -20.65 2.48 -3.07
N THR A 820 -21.55 1.53 -2.85
CA THR A 820 -22.64 1.21 -3.77
C THR A 820 -23.96 1.15 -3.00
N PRO A 821 -25.05 1.71 -3.53
CA PRO A 821 -26.39 1.58 -2.94
C PRO A 821 -27.01 0.19 -3.19
N ASN A 822 -26.41 -0.64 -4.05
CA ASN A 822 -26.91 -1.97 -4.41
C ASN A 822 -25.77 -2.97 -4.57
N TRP A 823 -25.33 -3.60 -3.49
CA TRP A 823 -24.20 -4.53 -3.52
C TRP A 823 -24.46 -5.77 -4.38
N ALA A 824 -25.69 -6.31 -4.33
CA ALA A 824 -26.10 -7.49 -5.09
C ALA A 824 -26.13 -7.20 -6.61
N ALA A 825 -26.61 -6.02 -7.00
CA ALA A 825 -26.59 -5.60 -8.39
C ALA A 825 -25.17 -5.31 -8.88
N ALA A 826 -24.32 -4.70 -8.03
CA ALA A 826 -22.93 -4.44 -8.35
C ALA A 826 -22.13 -5.73 -8.60
N ARG A 827 -22.39 -6.80 -7.83
CA ARG A 827 -21.77 -8.12 -8.06
C ARG A 827 -22.08 -8.68 -9.45
N ASN A 828 -23.19 -8.27 -10.06
CA ASN A 828 -23.64 -8.77 -11.36
C ASN A 828 -23.39 -7.77 -12.50
N GLY A 829 -22.52 -6.78 -12.31
CA GLY A 829 -22.23 -5.74 -13.32
C GLY A 829 -23.40 -4.76 -13.58
N ASN A 830 -24.48 -4.83 -12.78
CA ASN A 830 -25.70 -4.04 -12.96
C ASN A 830 -25.73 -2.76 -12.09
N ASP A 831 -24.72 -2.58 -11.25
CA ASP A 831 -24.43 -1.37 -10.48
C ASP A 831 -22.90 -1.24 -10.28
N LYS A 832 -22.44 -0.14 -9.68
CA LYS A 832 -21.03 0.19 -9.55
C LYS A 832 -20.67 0.68 -8.16
N TYR A 833 -19.36 0.71 -7.89
CA TYR A 833 -18.80 1.40 -6.75
C TYR A 833 -18.28 2.78 -7.16
N ASP A 834 -18.74 3.81 -6.45
CA ASP A 834 -18.27 5.19 -6.60
C ASP A 834 -17.42 5.63 -5.40
N PHE A 835 -16.58 6.64 -5.57
CA PHE A 835 -15.71 7.18 -4.52
C PHE A 835 -16.41 8.30 -3.74
N TYR A 836 -16.76 8.02 -2.49
CA TYR A 836 -17.39 9.00 -1.59
C TYR A 836 -16.39 9.59 -0.60
N VAL A 837 -16.53 10.88 -0.30
CA VAL A 837 -15.76 11.60 0.72
C VAL A 837 -16.65 12.28 1.74
N ARG A 838 -16.21 12.30 3.00
CA ARG A 838 -16.82 13.03 4.11
C ARG A 838 -15.79 13.85 4.86
N ARG A 839 -16.22 15.00 5.39
CA ARG A 839 -15.35 15.97 6.07
C ARG A 839 -15.90 16.37 7.44
N SER A 840 -14.99 16.68 8.35
CA SER A 840 -15.30 17.21 9.66
C SER A 840 -14.28 18.27 10.05
N PHE A 841 -14.74 19.29 10.79
CA PHE A 841 -13.94 20.45 11.20
C PHE A 841 -13.80 20.57 12.72
N ASP A 842 -14.27 19.56 13.46
CA ASP A 842 -14.26 19.46 14.91
C ASP A 842 -13.70 18.10 15.40
N GLY A 843 -12.83 17.49 14.60
CA GLY A 843 -12.13 16.26 14.93
C GLY A 843 -13.02 15.02 14.88
N GLY A 844 -14.00 14.96 13.98
CA GLY A 844 -14.92 13.83 13.82
C GLY A 844 -16.06 13.81 14.83
N GLN A 845 -16.39 14.97 15.42
CA GLN A 845 -17.54 15.14 16.31
C GLN A 845 -18.83 15.27 15.50
N THR A 846 -18.76 16.09 14.44
CA THR A 846 -19.84 16.31 13.49
C THR A 846 -19.29 16.29 12.06
N TRP A 847 -20.17 16.00 11.10
CA TRP A 847 -19.85 15.91 9.67
C TRP A 847 -20.57 17.04 8.94
N THR A 848 -19.85 18.15 8.75
CA THR A 848 -20.41 19.40 8.23
C THR A 848 -19.52 19.98 7.15
N THR A 849 -20.10 20.86 6.33
CA THR A 849 -19.33 21.76 5.47
C THR A 849 -18.46 22.70 6.31
N ASP A 850 -17.46 23.34 5.69
CA ASP A 850 -16.56 24.26 6.41
C ASP A 850 -17.38 25.40 7.06
N PRO A 851 -17.39 25.53 8.40
CA PRO A 851 -18.10 26.63 9.07
C PRO A 851 -17.57 28.03 8.70
N ALA A 852 -16.33 28.13 8.22
CA ALA A 852 -15.70 29.36 7.75
C ALA A 852 -15.80 29.55 6.22
N GLY A 853 -16.33 28.56 5.50
CA GLY A 853 -16.45 28.55 4.05
C GLY A 853 -17.70 29.25 3.51
N SER A 854 -17.97 29.05 2.22
CA SER A 854 -19.18 29.59 1.55
C SER A 854 -20.31 28.58 1.41
N GLY A 855 -20.08 27.32 1.77
CA GLY A 855 -20.95 26.20 1.44
C GLY A 855 -20.58 25.56 0.10
N VAL A 856 -21.06 24.35 -0.10
CA VAL A 856 -20.72 23.48 -1.25
C VAL A 856 -21.98 22.96 -1.92
N THR A 857 -21.88 22.64 -3.20
CA THR A 857 -22.96 22.00 -3.96
C THR A 857 -22.51 20.61 -4.36
N HIS A 858 -23.25 19.57 -3.96
CA HIS A 858 -23.00 18.21 -4.41
C HIS A 858 -24.03 17.85 -5.47
N CYS A 859 -23.61 17.19 -6.54
CA CYS A 859 -24.49 16.67 -7.57
C CYS A 859 -24.35 15.15 -7.61
N ASP A 860 -25.47 14.45 -7.65
CA ASP A 860 -25.51 13.00 -7.85
C ASP A 860 -26.33 12.70 -9.12
N ILE A 861 -25.87 11.71 -9.88
CA ILE A 861 -26.53 11.26 -11.10
C ILE A 861 -27.31 9.98 -10.80
N PHE A 862 -28.63 10.08 -10.88
CA PHE A 862 -29.55 8.95 -10.75
C PHE A 862 -29.97 8.45 -12.13
N SER A 863 -30.14 7.14 -12.29
CA SER A 863 -30.57 6.53 -13.55
C SER A 863 -31.87 5.76 -13.38
N ASP A 864 -32.85 6.02 -14.24
CA ASP A 864 -34.08 5.23 -14.29
C ASP A 864 -33.76 3.81 -14.81
N PRO A 865 -34.12 2.74 -14.07
CA PRO A 865 -33.76 1.38 -14.45
C PRO A 865 -34.51 0.84 -15.68
N LEU A 866 -35.63 1.47 -16.08
CA LEU A 866 -36.44 1.05 -17.23
C LEU A 866 -36.10 1.84 -18.50
N THR A 867 -35.91 3.16 -18.38
CA THR A 867 -35.68 4.04 -19.54
C THR A 867 -34.19 4.32 -19.77
N HIS A 868 -33.34 4.06 -18.77
CA HIS A 868 -31.93 4.47 -18.74
C HIS A 868 -31.73 5.99 -18.84
N GLU A 869 -32.77 6.79 -18.61
CA GLU A 869 -32.66 8.24 -18.52
C GLU A 869 -31.90 8.62 -17.25
N LYS A 870 -30.97 9.57 -17.38
CA LYS A 870 -30.15 10.08 -16.28
C LYS A 870 -30.68 11.41 -15.80
N GLU A 871 -30.81 11.57 -14.50
CA GLU A 871 -31.19 12.81 -13.83
C GLU A 871 -30.06 13.23 -12.88
N GLU A 872 -29.53 14.42 -13.07
CA GLU A 872 -28.58 15.04 -12.15
C GLU A 872 -29.36 15.85 -11.09
N VAL A 873 -29.12 15.54 -9.82
CA VAL A 873 -29.74 16.23 -8.68
C VAL A 873 -28.64 16.91 -7.88
N CYS A 874 -28.63 18.24 -7.91
CA CYS A 874 -27.68 19.05 -7.15
C CYS A 874 -28.29 19.62 -5.87
N THR A 875 -27.63 19.39 -4.73
CA THR A 875 -28.01 19.89 -3.41
C THR A 875 -26.97 20.88 -2.90
N PHE A 876 -27.41 22.08 -2.51
CA PHE A 876 -26.55 23.08 -1.88
C PHE A 876 -26.58 22.95 -0.34
N TYR A 877 -25.40 22.82 0.25
CA TYR A 877 -25.17 22.76 1.68
C TYR A 877 -24.54 24.08 2.15
N PRO A 878 -25.22 24.90 2.96
CA PRO A 878 -24.65 26.14 3.48
C PRO A 878 -23.51 25.83 4.47
N ALA A 879 -22.63 26.81 4.70
CA ALA A 879 -21.52 26.71 5.64
C ALA A 879 -21.95 26.24 7.05
N GLY A 880 -21.25 25.23 7.59
CA GLY A 880 -21.52 24.62 8.90
C GLY A 880 -22.77 23.74 8.98
N ALA A 881 -23.44 23.45 7.86
CA ALA A 881 -24.54 22.50 7.83
C ALA A 881 -24.04 21.06 7.68
N PHE A 882 -24.86 20.09 8.09
CA PHE A 882 -24.57 18.67 7.89
C PHE A 882 -24.28 18.38 6.41
N GLU A 883 -23.16 17.71 6.16
CA GLU A 883 -22.67 17.37 4.83
C GLU A 883 -22.83 15.86 4.62
N ALA A 884 -23.70 15.50 3.67
CA ALA A 884 -23.81 14.13 3.19
C ALA A 884 -22.54 13.73 2.43
N GLY A 885 -22.26 12.44 2.33
CA GLY A 885 -21.14 11.93 1.55
C GLY A 885 -21.15 12.45 0.11
N TRP A 886 -20.02 12.98 -0.35
CA TRP A 886 -19.86 13.52 -1.69
C TRP A 886 -19.25 12.47 -2.62
N ASN A 887 -20.00 12.05 -3.64
CA ASN A 887 -19.48 11.26 -4.75
C ASN A 887 -18.52 12.10 -5.62
N LEU A 888 -17.22 11.78 -5.55
CA LEU A 888 -16.16 12.45 -6.29
C LEU A 888 -15.86 11.82 -7.66
N SER A 889 -16.15 10.53 -7.85
CA SER A 889 -15.84 9.84 -9.11
C SER A 889 -16.86 10.09 -10.21
N GLN A 890 -18.14 10.26 -9.85
CA GLN A 890 -19.24 10.53 -10.78
C GLN A 890 -19.21 9.62 -12.00
N LEU A 891 -18.97 8.31 -11.80
CA LEU A 891 -18.76 7.39 -12.92
C LEU A 891 -20.01 7.40 -13.83
N PRO A 892 -19.83 7.53 -15.16
CA PRO A 892 -20.95 7.79 -16.06
C PRO A 892 -21.81 6.55 -16.30
N ASN A 893 -21.28 5.34 -16.17
CA ASN A 893 -21.97 4.09 -16.47
C ASN A 893 -21.53 2.99 -15.49
N ASN A 894 -22.16 1.82 -15.59
CA ASN A 894 -21.88 0.68 -14.73
C ASN A 894 -20.80 -0.25 -15.30
N ASP A 895 -20.14 0.13 -16.41
CA ASP A 895 -19.11 -0.68 -17.07
C ASP A 895 -17.79 -0.70 -16.27
N ALA A 896 -17.63 0.27 -15.38
CA ALA A 896 -16.48 0.38 -14.50
C ALA A 896 -16.90 0.65 -13.04
N SER A 897 -16.06 0.22 -12.11
CA SER A 897 -16.17 0.53 -10.69
C SER A 897 -14.89 1.18 -10.19
N VAL A 898 -15.00 2.04 -9.18
CA VAL A 898 -13.84 2.59 -8.49
C VAL A 898 -13.14 1.50 -7.68
N ILE A 899 -11.82 1.43 -7.83
CA ILE A 899 -10.91 0.64 -7.01
C ILE A 899 -9.85 1.53 -6.35
N GLU A 900 -9.31 1.03 -5.24
CA GLU A 900 -8.14 1.60 -4.58
C GLU A 900 -8.15 3.12 -4.30
N PRO A 901 -9.22 3.71 -3.71
CA PRO A 901 -9.19 5.12 -3.38
C PRO A 901 -8.04 5.46 -2.42
N ARG A 902 -7.46 6.64 -2.62
CA ARG A 902 -6.36 7.21 -1.84
C ARG A 902 -6.75 8.62 -1.40
N ILE A 903 -6.53 8.91 -0.12
CA ILE A 903 -6.58 10.25 0.45
C ILE A 903 -5.28 10.44 1.20
N VAL A 904 -4.47 11.41 0.77
CA VAL A 904 -3.15 11.65 1.33
C VAL A 904 -3.00 13.13 1.65
N ALA A 905 -2.96 13.43 2.94
CA ALA A 905 -2.71 14.78 3.43
C ALA A 905 -1.20 15.08 3.40
N VAL A 906 -0.86 16.35 3.20
CA VAL A 906 0.53 16.79 3.21
C VAL A 906 1.25 16.42 4.52
N PRO A 907 2.55 16.10 4.47
CA PRO A 907 3.33 15.80 5.66
C PRO A 907 3.49 17.03 6.56
N GLY A 908 3.92 16.80 7.81
CA GLY A 908 4.20 17.88 8.75
C GLY A 908 5.35 18.78 8.32
N THR A 909 5.41 19.99 8.88
CA THR A 909 6.49 20.95 8.61
C THR A 909 7.85 20.31 8.90
N ILE A 910 8.74 20.33 7.92
CA ILE A 910 10.10 19.81 8.08
C ILE A 910 10.91 20.81 8.91
N LYS A 911 11.61 20.28 9.91
CA LYS A 911 12.39 21.05 10.88
C LYS A 911 13.85 20.62 10.81
N ASN A 912 14.75 21.59 10.93
CA ASN A 912 16.17 21.31 11.04
C ASN A 912 16.43 20.50 12.32
N PRO A 913 17.02 19.30 12.22
CA PRO A 913 17.23 18.43 13.38
C PRO A 913 18.10 19.06 14.48
N ALA A 914 19.01 19.97 14.14
CA ALA A 914 19.93 20.61 15.10
C ALA A 914 19.27 21.76 15.88
N THR A 915 18.32 22.48 15.27
CA THR A 915 17.66 23.65 15.90
C THR A 915 16.23 23.38 16.34
N GLY A 916 15.58 22.35 15.78
CA GLY A 916 14.16 22.07 15.96
C GLY A 916 13.22 23.11 15.32
N LEU A 917 13.76 24.06 14.56
CA LEU A 917 13.01 25.11 13.87
C LEU A 917 12.75 24.69 12.42
N TRP A 918 11.71 25.26 11.80
CA TRP A 918 11.47 25.12 10.37
C TRP A 918 12.74 25.46 9.57
N THR A 919 12.99 24.72 8.49
CA THR A 919 14.20 24.84 7.65
C THR A 919 14.35 26.20 6.97
N GLY A 920 13.25 26.94 6.80
CA GLY A 920 13.22 28.22 6.09
C GLY A 920 12.92 28.07 4.60
N ILE A 921 12.86 26.84 4.08
CA ILE A 921 12.53 26.54 2.69
C ILE A 921 10.98 26.52 2.56
N PRO A 922 10.39 27.26 1.62
CA PRO A 922 8.93 27.34 1.47
C PRO A 922 8.25 25.97 1.35
N GLU A 923 8.79 25.05 0.54
CA GLU A 923 8.21 23.72 0.33
C GLU A 923 8.24 22.83 1.58
N ASP A 924 9.04 23.17 2.58
CA ASP A 924 9.13 22.45 3.85
C ASP A 924 8.07 22.90 4.87
N LYS A 925 7.34 23.97 4.57
CA LYS A 925 6.31 24.52 5.45
C LYS A 925 4.97 23.87 5.12
N GLN A 926 4.36 23.26 6.14
CA GLN A 926 3.08 22.59 5.95
C GLN A 926 1.96 23.56 5.60
N ASP A 927 1.18 23.22 4.57
CA ASP A 927 -0.13 23.81 4.31
C ASP A 927 -1.26 22.87 4.78
N PRO A 928 -1.93 23.13 5.90
CA PRO A 928 -2.96 22.25 6.44
C PRO A 928 -4.25 22.23 5.60
N ASN A 929 -4.39 23.08 4.59
CA ASN A 929 -5.56 23.11 3.73
C ASN A 929 -5.44 22.16 2.54
N VAL A 930 -4.24 21.63 2.28
CA VAL A 930 -3.93 20.84 1.09
C VAL A 930 -3.97 19.33 1.37
N PHE A 931 -4.65 18.59 0.51
CA PHE A 931 -4.56 17.14 0.43
C PHE A 931 -4.83 16.65 -0.99
N TYR A 932 -4.25 15.51 -1.33
CA TYR A 932 -4.41 14.85 -2.63
C TYR A 932 -5.35 13.66 -2.52
N VAL A 933 -6.09 13.43 -3.59
CA VAL A 933 -7.00 12.32 -3.77
C VAL A 933 -6.68 11.60 -5.09
N SER A 934 -6.87 10.29 -5.11
CA SER A 934 -6.70 9.47 -6.31
C SER A 934 -7.55 8.23 -6.22
N TYR A 935 -7.99 7.71 -7.35
CA TYR A 935 -8.63 6.41 -7.43
C TYR A 935 -8.28 5.74 -8.77
N GLY A 936 -8.35 4.42 -8.81
CA GLY A 936 -8.31 3.66 -10.05
C GLY A 936 -9.71 3.22 -10.47
N THR A 937 -9.87 2.84 -11.72
CA THR A 937 -11.08 2.15 -12.19
C THR A 937 -10.76 0.70 -12.53
N SER A 938 -11.76 -0.18 -12.43
CA SER A 938 -11.70 -1.54 -12.95
C SER A 938 -12.91 -1.82 -13.82
N THR A 939 -12.78 -2.74 -14.77
CA THR A 939 -13.94 -3.26 -15.50
C THR A 939 -14.93 -3.92 -14.54
N ASN A 940 -16.21 -3.93 -14.92
CA ASN A 940 -17.29 -4.47 -14.11
C ASN A 940 -18.09 -5.54 -14.87
N PRO A 941 -17.46 -6.68 -15.21
CA PRO A 941 -18.12 -7.73 -15.97
C PRO A 941 -19.25 -8.40 -15.15
N PRO A 942 -20.37 -8.78 -15.80
CA PRO A 942 -21.39 -9.57 -15.14
C PRO A 942 -20.81 -10.93 -14.73
N GLN A 943 -21.06 -11.31 -13.48
CA GLN A 943 -20.68 -12.62 -12.96
C GLN A 943 -21.64 -13.69 -13.48
N VAL A 944 -21.08 -14.85 -13.83
CA VAL A 944 -21.82 -16.00 -14.35
C VAL A 944 -22.32 -16.83 -13.16
N HIS A 945 -23.60 -17.24 -13.15
CA HIS A 945 -24.20 -18.02 -12.06
C HIS A 945 -24.48 -19.47 -12.49
N GLY A 946 -24.26 -20.44 -11.58
CA GLY A 946 -24.57 -21.86 -11.77
C GLY A 946 -23.53 -22.68 -12.54
N ASP A 947 -23.85 -23.96 -12.85
CA ASP A 947 -23.01 -24.90 -13.65
C ASP A 947 -22.96 -24.52 -15.15
N SER A 948 -22.80 -23.23 -15.47
CA SER A 948 -22.68 -22.79 -16.87
C SER A 948 -21.27 -23.05 -17.39
N GLU A 949 -21.14 -23.42 -18.67
CA GLU A 949 -19.84 -23.60 -19.34
C GLU A 949 -19.21 -22.25 -19.80
N GLU A 950 -19.78 -21.09 -19.43
CA GLU A 950 -19.24 -19.77 -19.78
C GLU A 950 -18.06 -19.40 -18.87
N GLU A 951 -16.96 -18.92 -19.45
CA GLU A 951 -15.77 -18.49 -18.69
C GLU A 951 -16.09 -17.26 -17.83
N GLU A 952 -15.77 -17.32 -16.52
CA GLU A 952 -15.80 -16.14 -15.65
C GLU A 952 -14.83 -15.09 -16.16
N VAL A 953 -15.34 -13.89 -16.45
CA VAL A 953 -14.51 -12.73 -16.78
C VAL A 953 -14.16 -12.00 -15.49
N PHE A 954 -12.87 -11.94 -15.15
CA PHE A 954 -12.40 -11.21 -13.98
C PHE A 954 -12.36 -9.70 -14.25
N ALA A 955 -12.63 -8.91 -13.21
CA ALA A 955 -12.45 -7.46 -13.25
C ALA A 955 -10.96 -7.13 -13.43
N ALA A 956 -10.65 -6.34 -14.44
CA ALA A 956 -9.31 -5.90 -14.79
C ALA A 956 -9.11 -4.42 -14.42
N PRO A 957 -7.98 -4.03 -13.81
CA PRO A 957 -7.64 -2.62 -13.60
C PRO A 957 -7.57 -1.84 -14.91
N MET A 958 -7.96 -0.56 -14.88
CA MET A 958 -8.00 0.34 -16.03
C MET A 958 -7.13 1.58 -15.75
N ASP A 959 -7.73 2.77 -15.79
CA ASP A 959 -7.05 4.06 -15.67
C ASP A 959 -6.94 4.51 -14.21
N LEU A 960 -5.93 5.33 -13.92
CA LEU A 960 -5.74 5.97 -12.62
C LEU A 960 -6.03 7.48 -12.73
N PHE A 961 -6.81 8.02 -11.81
CA PHE A 961 -7.17 9.44 -11.72
C PHE A 961 -6.57 10.10 -10.49
N TYR A 962 -6.29 11.40 -10.55
CA TYR A 962 -5.90 12.18 -9.38
C TYR A 962 -6.51 13.58 -9.39
N SER A 963 -6.68 14.14 -8.19
CA SER A 963 -7.00 15.55 -7.97
C SER A 963 -6.47 15.96 -6.59
N PHE A 964 -6.62 17.23 -6.24
CA PHE A 964 -6.28 17.76 -4.93
C PHE A 964 -7.16 18.96 -4.60
N SER A 965 -7.26 19.21 -3.29
CA SER A 965 -7.89 20.41 -2.77
C SER A 965 -6.83 21.30 -2.12
N GLN A 966 -7.02 22.63 -2.23
CA GLN A 966 -6.24 23.65 -1.52
C GLN A 966 -7.08 24.39 -0.47
N ASP A 967 -8.33 23.98 -0.28
CA ASP A 967 -9.36 24.65 0.52
C ASP A 967 -10.12 23.67 1.42
N ARG A 968 -9.42 22.64 1.93
CA ARG A 968 -10.01 21.62 2.83
C ARG A 968 -11.21 20.87 2.23
N GLY A 969 -11.19 20.69 0.92
CA GLY A 969 -12.17 19.92 0.16
C GLY A 969 -13.45 20.69 -0.13
N GLU A 970 -13.45 22.03 -0.08
CA GLU A 970 -14.58 22.80 -0.64
C GLU A 970 -14.61 22.70 -2.16
N SER A 971 -13.43 22.60 -2.79
CA SER A 971 -13.27 22.32 -4.20
C SER A 971 -12.11 21.35 -4.47
N TYR A 972 -12.19 20.71 -5.64
CA TYR A 972 -11.15 19.84 -6.18
C TYR A 972 -10.72 20.40 -7.54
N VAL A 973 -9.42 20.32 -7.83
CA VAL A 973 -8.91 20.80 -9.11
C VAL A 973 -9.37 19.86 -10.23
N GLU A 974 -9.99 20.45 -11.24
CA GLU A 974 -10.43 19.80 -12.46
C GLU A 974 -9.73 20.44 -13.66
N ILE A 975 -9.51 19.65 -14.69
CA ILE A 975 -8.96 20.08 -15.97
C ILE A 975 -10.08 20.21 -17.00
N ALA A 976 -9.98 21.26 -17.82
CA ALA A 976 -10.89 21.46 -18.94
C ALA A 976 -10.67 20.37 -20.00
N TRP A 977 -11.76 19.79 -20.47
CA TRP A 977 -11.80 18.79 -21.51
C TRP A 977 -12.81 19.19 -22.58
N ASP A 978 -12.30 19.60 -23.74
CA ASP A 978 -13.14 19.86 -24.91
C ASP A 978 -13.63 18.54 -25.49
N VAL A 979 -14.92 18.28 -25.35
CA VAL A 979 -15.57 17.11 -25.92
C VAL A 979 -15.77 17.37 -27.40
N ASN A 980 -15.32 16.44 -28.23
CA ASN A 980 -15.36 16.60 -29.67
C ASN A 980 -16.82 16.87 -30.17
N PRO A 981 -17.04 17.89 -31.00
CA PRO A 981 -18.34 18.24 -31.59
C PRO A 981 -19.07 17.11 -32.32
N ASP A 982 -18.32 16.14 -32.85
CA ASP A 982 -18.86 15.03 -33.63
C ASP A 982 -19.08 13.75 -32.79
N SER A 983 -18.92 13.84 -31.45
CA SER A 983 -19.20 12.73 -30.52
C SER A 983 -20.69 12.39 -30.52
N GLU A 984 -21.03 11.09 -30.46
CA GLU A 984 -22.42 10.65 -30.23
C GLU A 984 -22.88 10.85 -28.76
N GLY A 985 -22.00 11.36 -27.88
CA GLY A 985 -22.26 11.58 -26.47
C GLY A 985 -22.96 12.90 -26.12
N ASN A 986 -23.47 12.99 -24.88
CA ASN A 986 -24.33 14.07 -24.39
C ASN A 986 -23.69 15.48 -24.35
N PHE A 987 -22.36 15.59 -24.47
CA PHE A 987 -21.61 16.84 -24.33
C PHE A 987 -20.82 17.22 -25.59
N ALA A 988 -21.15 16.64 -26.74
CA ALA A 988 -20.43 16.88 -27.99
C ALA A 988 -20.31 18.39 -28.32
N GLY A 989 -19.08 18.89 -28.39
CA GLY A 989 -18.77 20.29 -28.69
C GLY A 989 -18.77 21.22 -27.46
N GLU A 990 -18.91 20.66 -26.26
CA GLU A 990 -18.84 21.39 -24.99
C GLU A 990 -17.52 21.13 -24.25
N THR A 991 -17.04 22.13 -23.52
CA THR A 991 -15.93 21.95 -22.57
C THR A 991 -16.50 21.46 -21.24
N VAL A 992 -16.15 20.23 -20.85
CA VAL A 992 -16.47 19.68 -19.53
C VAL A 992 -15.24 19.69 -18.64
N TYR A 993 -15.42 19.74 -17.33
CA TYR A 993 -14.33 19.71 -16.36
C TYR A 993 -14.30 18.35 -15.68
N ARG A 994 -13.11 17.75 -15.55
CA ARG A 994 -12.93 16.43 -14.93
C ARG A 994 -11.57 16.30 -14.27
N TRP A 995 -11.36 15.22 -13.52
CA TRP A 995 -10.06 14.92 -12.94
C TRP A 995 -9.04 14.53 -14.02
N ASP A 996 -7.78 14.81 -13.75
CA ASP A 996 -6.67 14.46 -14.63
C ASP A 996 -6.23 13.01 -14.41
N TYR A 997 -5.59 12.43 -15.42
CA TYR A 997 -5.10 11.06 -15.39
C TYR A 997 -3.74 11.01 -14.69
N LEU A 998 -3.61 10.16 -13.68
CA LEU A 998 -2.34 9.77 -13.09
C LEU A 998 -1.60 8.79 -14.00
N ALA A 999 -2.35 7.87 -14.61
CA ALA A 999 -1.89 6.99 -15.66
C ALA A 999 -3.09 6.71 -16.58
N LYS A 1000 -2.80 6.46 -17.87
CA LYS A 1000 -3.78 6.11 -18.90
C LYS A 1000 -3.12 5.29 -19.99
N GLY A 1001 -3.84 4.33 -20.56
CA GLY A 1001 -3.40 3.54 -21.70
C GLY A 1001 -4.02 2.15 -21.73
N ASP A 1002 -3.66 1.37 -22.76
CA ASP A 1002 -4.08 -0.02 -22.93
C ASP A 1002 -3.58 -0.96 -21.81
N PRO A 1003 -2.39 -0.76 -21.20
CA PRO A 1003 -1.95 -1.57 -20.07
C PRO A 1003 -2.80 -1.36 -18.81
N GLU A 1004 -3.00 -2.44 -18.04
CA GLU A 1004 -3.66 -2.42 -16.74
C GLU A 1004 -2.83 -1.59 -15.75
N GLN A 1005 -3.44 -0.64 -15.05
CA GLN A 1005 -2.74 0.23 -14.09
C GLN A 1005 -3.34 0.11 -12.69
N GLY A 1006 -2.49 -0.13 -11.70
CA GLY A 1006 -2.93 -0.36 -10.33
C GLY A 1006 -1.88 -0.08 -9.26
N GLU A 1007 -2.26 -0.30 -8.01
CA GLU A 1007 -1.41 -0.26 -6.82
C GLU A 1007 -0.76 1.10 -6.50
N ALA A 1008 -1.40 2.20 -6.90
CA ALA A 1008 -0.84 3.54 -6.79
C ALA A 1008 -0.40 3.90 -5.36
N GLN A 1009 0.80 4.49 -5.23
CA GLN A 1009 1.34 5.06 -4.00
C GLN A 1009 1.59 6.54 -4.19
N LEU A 1010 1.15 7.38 -3.25
CA LEU A 1010 1.24 8.84 -3.39
C LEU A 1010 2.04 9.47 -2.24
N ARG A 1011 2.89 10.44 -2.57
CA ARG A 1011 3.61 11.30 -1.63
C ARG A 1011 3.68 12.73 -2.18
N MET A 1012 3.89 13.68 -1.29
CA MET A 1012 3.96 15.10 -1.63
C MET A 1012 4.83 15.86 -0.63
N THR A 1013 5.26 17.06 -1.02
CA THR A 1013 5.92 18.00 -0.11
C THR A 1013 4.95 18.56 0.94
N PRO A 1014 5.45 19.06 2.08
CA PRO A 1014 4.61 19.69 3.12
C PRO A 1014 3.66 20.80 2.64
N ASP A 1015 4.05 21.58 1.63
CA ASP A 1015 3.19 22.62 1.03
C ASP A 1015 2.24 22.07 -0.05
N GLY A 1016 2.43 20.82 -0.48
CA GLY A 1016 1.64 20.16 -1.52
C GLY A 1016 1.98 20.56 -2.95
N SER A 1017 2.96 21.44 -3.17
CA SER A 1017 3.32 21.93 -4.52
C SER A 1017 3.98 20.86 -5.40
N ARG A 1018 4.51 19.80 -4.81
CA ARG A 1018 5.11 18.67 -5.53
C ARG A 1018 4.44 17.38 -5.12
N PHE A 1019 3.99 16.65 -6.13
CA PHE A 1019 3.34 15.37 -5.98
C PHE A 1019 4.17 14.28 -6.67
N TYR A 1020 4.28 13.14 -6.01
CA TYR A 1020 5.06 11.99 -6.45
C TYR A 1020 4.16 10.77 -6.35
N ALA A 1021 4.15 9.97 -7.41
CA ALA A 1021 3.41 8.74 -7.46
C ALA A 1021 4.24 7.59 -8.01
N THR A 1022 3.96 6.38 -7.53
CA THR A 1022 4.36 5.14 -8.20
C THR A 1022 3.14 4.27 -8.45
N TRP A 1023 3.14 3.49 -9.53
CA TRP A 1023 2.09 2.51 -9.83
C TRP A 1023 2.68 1.30 -10.52
N LEU A 1024 1.93 0.20 -10.49
CA LEU A 1024 2.18 -1.00 -11.27
C LEU A 1024 1.47 -0.85 -12.62
N GLN A 1025 2.18 -1.15 -13.70
CA GLN A 1025 1.63 -1.20 -15.05
C GLN A 1025 1.87 -2.59 -15.63
N GLU A 1026 0.81 -3.27 -16.05
CA GLU A 1026 0.86 -4.65 -16.58
C GLU A 1026 0.29 -4.66 -18.01
N GLY A 1027 1.02 -5.23 -18.97
CA GLY A 1027 0.62 -5.32 -20.36
C GLY A 1027 1.17 -6.57 -21.05
N GLU A 1028 1.02 -6.69 -22.38
CA GLU A 1028 1.48 -7.86 -23.14
C GLU A 1028 2.99 -8.13 -23.01
N GLU A 1029 3.79 -7.06 -22.85
CA GLU A 1029 5.25 -7.15 -22.71
C GLU A 1029 5.69 -7.53 -21.29
N GLY A 1030 4.76 -7.58 -20.32
CA GLY A 1030 4.99 -7.93 -18.92
C GLY A 1030 4.64 -6.78 -17.97
N SER A 1031 5.38 -6.62 -16.86
CA SER A 1031 4.96 -5.74 -15.76
C SER A 1031 6.10 -4.85 -15.26
N ASP A 1032 5.81 -3.58 -15.00
CA ASP A 1032 6.81 -2.61 -14.56
C ASP A 1032 6.28 -1.66 -13.47
N ILE A 1033 7.20 -1.17 -12.64
CA ILE A 1033 6.95 -0.10 -11.68
C ILE A 1033 7.27 1.24 -12.31
N TRP A 1034 6.25 2.06 -12.46
CA TRP A 1034 6.37 3.41 -12.98
C TRP A 1034 6.39 4.44 -11.86
N PHE A 1035 7.05 5.56 -12.14
CA PHE A 1035 7.08 6.73 -11.29
C PHE A 1035 6.68 7.98 -12.05
N ARG A 1036 5.99 8.88 -11.34
CA ARG A 1036 5.61 10.20 -11.85
C ARG A 1036 5.85 11.26 -10.80
N ARG A 1037 6.41 12.40 -11.22
CA ARG A 1037 6.43 13.66 -10.48
C ARG A 1037 5.53 14.66 -11.20
N ILE A 1038 4.66 15.33 -10.45
CA ILE A 1038 3.73 16.35 -10.92
C ILE A 1038 3.95 17.63 -10.12
N THR A 1039 4.00 18.76 -10.83
CA THR A 1039 4.21 20.11 -10.27
C THR A 1039 3.08 21.04 -10.73
N PRO A 1040 1.90 21.03 -10.10
CA PRO A 1040 0.76 21.78 -10.62
C PRO A 1040 0.98 23.30 -10.57
N SER A 1041 0.71 24.02 -11.66
CA SER A 1041 0.77 25.50 -11.72
C SER A 1041 -0.21 26.22 -10.82
N THR A 1042 -1.25 25.56 -10.32
CA THR A 1042 -2.16 26.20 -9.34
C THR A 1042 -1.43 26.57 -8.03
N PHE A 1043 -0.25 25.99 -7.78
CA PHE A 1043 0.60 26.39 -6.66
C PHE A 1043 1.52 27.55 -7.05
N PRO A 1044 1.51 28.68 -6.30
CA PRO A 1044 2.39 29.81 -6.58
C PRO A 1044 3.89 29.47 -6.59
N ALA A 1045 4.30 28.41 -5.89
CA ALA A 1045 5.68 27.94 -5.86
C ALA A 1045 6.18 27.36 -7.20
N ASN A 1046 5.25 26.99 -8.09
CA ASN A 1046 5.52 26.40 -9.40
C ASN A 1046 5.33 27.40 -10.54
N ASN A 1047 5.24 28.70 -10.25
CA ASN A 1047 5.18 29.74 -11.28
C ASN A 1047 6.35 30.71 -11.13
N LEU A 1048 6.70 31.40 -12.21
CA LEU A 1048 7.59 32.55 -12.13
C LEU A 1048 7.03 33.63 -11.18
N PRO A 1049 7.87 34.21 -10.31
CA PRO A 1049 7.45 35.23 -9.33
C PRO A 1049 7.10 36.60 -9.92
#